data_AF-A0A922XRL4-F1
#
_entry.id   AF-A0A922XRL4-F1
#
_cell.length_a   1.000
_cell.length_b   1.000
_cell.length_c   1.000
_cell.angle_alpha   90.00
_cell.angle_beta   90.00
_cell.angle_gamma   90.00
#
_symmetry.space_group_name_H-M   'P 1'
#
loop_
_entity.id
_entity.type
_entity.pdbx_description
1 polymer ?
#
loop_
_entity_poly.entity_id
_entity_poly.type
_entity_poly.pdbx_seq_one_letter_code
_entity_poly.pdbx_strand_id
1 'polypeptide(L)'
;MPKQMPMIRTATLISIYFLFVTFLASAQVYPSGFSQERVANNISNPTVMAIASDGRIFVAQQQGILRVIKKGSLLTTPFITLSVNSTGERGLIGIALDPDFATNHFVYLYYTLPDASRNRLSRFTANGDVAVPNSEVVVLDFDPLSTASNHNGGALAFGPDGKLYVAIGDNAKGSNAQDLDTYHGKILRINKDGSVPAGNPFTDGSEQKKRIWAYGMRNPYTIAFQPGTGKFYVNDVGQGSWEEVNDVTVGGKNYGWPSAEGMSTNPNYTNPVYYYGRGNGDGVGCAITGGTFFNPTTTQYPASYIGKYFIIEYCNNWINSFDPAVATPSRAAFATAISGNGVSITTGVDGNLYYLGRSAGALFKIVYNPAAVAPSITQQPSPVTVSQGETATFNVSVTGSSPLTYQWKRNNVNMEGATSATLTITDTPSAAAGNYKVTITNASGTVTSNEVPLTVLVNALPVASITTPDPSYLYVAGTSIAFAGTGTDAEDGILPASAFSWQINFHHDTHKHDQPAITGVKSGTWVVPDEGEVSSNVWYRLILTVTDSKGAKKKDSLDVHPKKSTLNFATVPAGLQLTLDGQPITTPASVVSVQGIKREVGIVSPQSFSGMDYQFTSWSQGGNAQQTITTPGTDASYTAHFETVIVGTGDEFTVHGFNVYPNPVKESYLYLLVMAEEEQLTGLNITDPLYRQARKQEVNLLKGENRIPVYIGDLNDGMYALSLRLNGKVISKRVLIMR
;
A
#
# COMPACT_ATOMS: atom_id res chain seq x y z
N MET A 1 -14.48 86.51 81.53
CA MET A 1 -15.19 85.87 80.40
C MET A 1 -14.18 85.13 79.53
N PRO A 2 -14.07 83.80 79.64
CA PRO A 2 -13.26 83.00 78.71
C PRO A 2 -14.01 81.83 78.06
N LYS A 3 -13.78 81.73 76.74
CA LYS A 3 -13.68 80.56 75.85
C LYS A 3 -14.13 79.19 76.38
N GLN A 4 -15.12 78.60 75.71
CA GLN A 4 -15.32 77.15 75.63
C GLN A 4 -14.86 76.64 74.24
N MET A 5 -13.99 75.63 74.27
CA MET A 5 -13.42 74.88 73.14
C MET A 5 -14.38 73.78 72.63
N PRO A 6 -14.23 73.30 71.38
CA PRO A 6 -15.04 72.20 70.83
C PRO A 6 -14.49 70.82 71.21
N MET A 7 -15.41 69.86 71.34
CA MET A 7 -15.16 68.44 71.66
C MET A 7 -14.35 67.72 70.57
N ILE A 8 -13.28 67.03 70.99
CA ILE A 8 -12.58 65.99 70.23
C ILE A 8 -13.24 64.65 70.56
N ARG A 9 -13.67 63.90 69.53
CA ARG A 9 -14.10 62.49 69.65
C ARG A 9 -12.88 61.58 69.52
N THR A 10 -12.54 60.86 70.57
CA THR A 10 -11.58 59.75 70.57
C THR A 10 -12.31 58.45 70.24
N ALA A 11 -11.85 57.74 69.20
CA ALA A 11 -12.30 56.40 68.86
C ALA A 11 -11.34 55.37 69.49
N THR A 12 -11.85 54.52 70.36
CA THR A 12 -11.12 53.42 70.99
C THR A 12 -11.13 52.21 70.05
N LEU A 13 -9.97 51.82 69.52
CA LEU A 13 -9.79 50.56 68.79
C LEU A 13 -9.65 49.41 69.80
N ILE A 14 -10.60 48.48 69.77
CA ILE A 14 -10.53 47.18 70.46
C ILE A 14 -9.94 46.19 69.45
N SER A 15 -8.70 45.75 69.67
CA SER A 15 -8.05 44.69 68.89
C SER A 15 -8.57 43.32 69.32
N ILE A 16 -9.39 42.69 68.47
CA ILE A 16 -9.83 41.29 68.62
C ILE A 16 -8.74 40.39 68.05
N TYR A 17 -8.02 39.67 68.91
CA TYR A 17 -7.15 38.56 68.50
C TYR A 17 -8.03 37.35 68.11
N PHE A 18 -8.19 37.11 66.81
CA PHE A 18 -8.70 35.84 66.30
C PHE A 18 -7.63 34.76 66.46
N LEU A 19 -7.80 33.89 67.44
CA LEU A 19 -7.03 32.66 67.57
C LEU A 19 -7.44 31.72 66.43
N PHE A 20 -6.68 31.70 65.33
CA PHE A 20 -6.82 30.70 64.29
C PHE A 20 -6.36 29.35 64.85
N VAL A 21 -7.30 28.54 65.34
CA VAL A 21 -7.07 27.11 65.52
C VAL A 21 -7.04 26.49 64.13
N THR A 22 -5.84 26.27 63.59
CA THR A 22 -5.64 25.49 62.39
C THR A 22 -5.92 24.02 62.71
N PHE A 23 -7.12 23.54 62.34
CA PHE A 23 -7.32 22.10 62.24
C PHE A 23 -6.46 21.59 61.10
N LEU A 24 -5.41 20.83 61.43
CA LEU A 24 -4.70 20.00 60.46
C LEU A 24 -5.65 18.88 60.04
N ALA A 25 -6.46 19.13 59.01
CA ALA A 25 -7.11 18.04 58.29
C ALA A 25 -6.01 17.22 57.62
N SER A 26 -5.84 15.96 58.05
CA SER A 26 -4.98 15.02 57.32
C SER A 26 -5.52 14.89 55.90
N ALA A 27 -4.68 15.20 54.91
CA ALA A 27 -5.03 15.00 53.52
C ALA A 27 -5.28 13.50 53.29
N GLN A 28 -6.31 13.18 52.51
CA GLN A 28 -6.52 11.82 52.02
C GLN A 28 -5.28 11.33 51.30
N VAL A 29 -4.86 10.10 51.60
CA VAL A 29 -3.71 9.48 50.96
C VAL A 29 -4.18 8.26 50.21
N TYR A 30 -3.85 8.22 48.91
CA TYR A 30 -4.06 7.10 48.00
C TYR A 30 -2.74 6.81 47.25
N PRO A 31 -2.51 5.58 46.76
CA PRO A 31 -1.41 5.27 45.88
C PRO A 31 -1.44 6.16 44.63
N SER A 32 -0.26 6.33 44.01
CA SER A 32 -0.14 7.16 42.81
C SER A 32 -1.14 6.75 41.73
N GLY A 33 -1.83 7.75 41.16
CA GLY A 33 -2.89 7.56 40.17
C GLY A 33 -4.27 7.26 40.74
N PHE A 34 -4.41 6.96 42.04
CA PHE A 34 -5.71 6.79 42.67
C PHE A 34 -6.24 8.08 43.28
N SER A 35 -7.54 8.28 43.18
CA SER A 35 -8.28 9.31 43.90
C SER A 35 -9.69 8.84 44.21
N GLN A 36 -10.42 9.59 45.02
CA GLN A 36 -11.85 9.37 45.22
C GLN A 36 -12.69 10.42 44.50
N GLU A 37 -13.84 9.99 44.01
CA GLU A 37 -14.90 10.82 43.47
C GLU A 37 -16.17 10.61 44.29
N ARG A 38 -16.85 11.71 44.63
CA ARG A 38 -18.16 11.62 45.29
C ARG A 38 -19.23 11.37 44.26
N VAL A 39 -19.88 10.22 44.34
CA VAL A 39 -20.92 9.78 43.39
C VAL A 39 -22.26 10.42 43.75
N ALA A 40 -22.62 10.41 45.03
CA ALA A 40 -23.84 11.01 45.54
C ALA A 40 -23.65 11.43 47.00
N ASN A 41 -24.48 12.35 47.47
CA ASN A 41 -24.49 12.85 48.85
C ASN A 41 -25.93 12.99 49.36
N ASN A 42 -26.07 13.57 50.56
CA ASN A 42 -27.36 13.74 51.25
C ASN A 42 -28.05 12.41 51.58
N ILE A 43 -27.25 11.37 51.83
CA ILE A 43 -27.71 10.07 52.30
C ILE A 43 -27.67 10.12 53.82
N SER A 44 -28.82 10.16 54.50
CA SER A 44 -28.84 10.24 55.97
C SER A 44 -28.56 8.87 56.58
N ASN A 45 -27.54 8.78 57.43
CA ASN A 45 -27.12 7.58 58.16
C ASN A 45 -27.11 6.30 57.29
N PRO A 46 -26.31 6.25 56.21
CA PRO A 46 -26.24 5.06 55.37
C PRO A 46 -25.68 3.88 56.16
N THR A 47 -26.12 2.68 55.82
CA THR A 47 -25.74 1.43 56.50
C THR A 47 -25.10 0.43 55.55
N VAL A 48 -25.73 0.20 54.40
CA VAL A 48 -25.27 -0.77 53.39
C VAL A 48 -25.74 -0.39 51.99
N MET A 49 -25.07 -0.90 50.96
CA MET A 49 -25.49 -0.78 49.56
C MET A 49 -25.49 -2.11 48.82
N ALA A 50 -26.28 -2.17 47.75
CA ALA A 50 -26.14 -3.18 46.70
C ALA A 50 -26.16 -2.50 45.32
N ILE A 51 -25.32 -2.99 44.41
CA ILE A 51 -25.22 -2.48 43.03
C ILE A 51 -25.90 -3.48 42.10
N ALA A 52 -26.88 -3.01 41.34
CA ALA A 52 -27.54 -3.80 40.31
C ALA A 52 -26.69 -3.87 39.04
N SER A 53 -26.87 -4.92 38.24
CA SER A 53 -26.18 -5.10 36.96
C SER A 53 -26.47 -3.97 35.95
N ASP A 54 -27.59 -3.27 36.09
CA ASP A 54 -27.94 -2.09 35.29
C ASP A 54 -27.28 -0.77 35.76
N GLY A 55 -26.43 -0.84 36.80
CA GLY A 55 -25.69 0.30 37.34
C GLY A 55 -26.45 1.13 38.39
N ARG A 56 -27.71 0.79 38.72
CA ARG A 56 -28.38 1.40 39.87
C ARG A 56 -27.75 0.94 41.17
N ILE A 57 -27.68 1.84 42.14
CA ILE A 57 -27.13 1.56 43.47
C ILE A 57 -28.24 1.78 44.49
N PHE A 58 -28.63 0.72 45.17
CA PHE A 58 -29.60 0.76 46.26
C PHE A 58 -28.86 0.99 47.56
N VAL A 59 -29.24 2.03 48.31
CA VAL A 59 -28.57 2.42 49.55
C VAL A 59 -29.58 2.44 50.69
N ALA A 60 -29.31 1.64 51.72
CA ALA A 60 -30.09 1.62 52.94
C ALA A 60 -29.70 2.80 53.83
N GLN A 61 -30.72 3.46 54.36
CA GLN A 61 -30.61 4.43 55.43
C GLN A 61 -31.14 3.80 56.71
N GLN A 62 -30.41 3.96 57.82
CA GLN A 62 -30.71 3.30 59.10
C GLN A 62 -32.17 3.47 59.55
N GLN A 63 -32.78 4.61 59.24
CA GLN A 63 -34.16 4.98 59.58
C GLN A 63 -35.26 4.26 58.76
N GLY A 64 -34.93 3.16 58.07
CA GLY A 64 -35.93 2.35 57.36
C GLY A 64 -36.16 2.76 55.91
N ILE A 65 -35.32 3.64 55.34
CA ILE A 65 -35.51 4.16 53.98
C ILE A 65 -34.51 3.47 53.05
N LEU A 66 -34.98 2.82 51.99
CA LEU A 66 -34.12 2.41 50.88
C LEU A 66 -34.18 3.48 49.79
N ARG A 67 -33.02 3.95 49.34
CA ARG A 67 -32.89 4.94 48.25
C ARG A 67 -32.24 4.31 47.04
N VAL A 68 -32.47 4.92 45.87
CA VAL A 68 -31.80 4.56 44.63
C VAL A 68 -30.91 5.71 44.19
N ILE A 69 -29.67 5.40 43.84
CA ILE A 69 -28.77 6.26 43.09
C ILE A 69 -28.77 5.75 41.65
N LYS A 70 -29.01 6.66 40.71
CA LYS A 70 -29.08 6.36 39.28
C LYS A 70 -28.34 7.44 38.52
N LYS A 71 -27.40 7.04 37.65
CA LYS A 71 -26.55 7.96 36.87
C LYS A 71 -25.85 9.02 37.75
N GLY A 72 -25.32 8.60 38.89
CA GLY A 72 -24.61 9.51 39.81
C GLY A 72 -25.49 10.50 40.57
N SER A 73 -26.80 10.25 40.68
CA SER A 73 -27.72 11.12 41.44
C SER A 73 -28.59 10.30 42.37
N LEU A 74 -28.69 10.73 43.64
CA LEU A 74 -29.63 10.17 44.61
C LEU A 74 -31.05 10.61 44.25
N LEU A 75 -31.92 9.66 43.92
CA LEU A 75 -33.31 9.96 43.57
C LEU A 75 -34.06 10.50 44.79
N THR A 76 -34.94 11.47 44.55
CA THR A 76 -35.75 12.11 45.60
C THR A 76 -36.77 11.14 46.20
N THR A 77 -37.47 10.39 45.35
CA THR A 77 -38.42 9.34 45.76
C THR A 77 -37.68 8.14 46.34
N PRO A 78 -38.00 7.71 47.57
CA PRO A 78 -37.48 6.46 48.12
C PRO A 78 -37.92 5.24 47.30
N PHE A 79 -37.08 4.20 47.26
CA PHE A 79 -37.50 2.91 46.75
C PHE A 79 -38.63 2.34 47.62
N ILE A 80 -38.41 2.37 48.95
CA ILE A 80 -39.39 2.00 49.97
C ILE A 80 -39.05 2.71 51.28
N THR A 81 -40.06 2.90 52.13
CA THR A 81 -39.92 3.32 53.52
C THR A 81 -40.59 2.30 54.42
N LEU A 82 -39.82 1.75 55.35
CA LEU A 82 -40.24 0.77 56.35
C LEU A 82 -40.30 1.44 57.72
N SER A 83 -41.25 1.05 58.55
CA SER A 83 -41.24 1.39 59.97
C SER A 83 -40.24 0.46 60.67
N VAL A 84 -39.25 1.03 61.35
CA VAL A 84 -38.16 0.27 61.99
C VAL A 84 -37.80 0.86 63.34
N ASN A 85 -37.20 0.06 64.22
CA ASN A 85 -36.42 0.59 65.34
C ASN A 85 -35.00 0.91 64.86
N SER A 86 -34.55 2.15 65.02
CA SER A 86 -33.25 2.62 64.53
C SER A 86 -32.24 2.95 65.65
N THR A 87 -32.45 2.41 66.86
CA THR A 87 -31.58 2.69 68.01
C THR A 87 -30.30 1.87 67.94
N GLY A 88 -29.14 2.48 68.21
CA GLY A 88 -27.85 1.78 68.20
C GLY A 88 -27.44 1.34 66.79
N GLU A 89 -27.23 0.04 66.60
CA GLU A 89 -26.96 -0.61 65.31
C GLU A 89 -28.24 -1.10 64.61
N ARG A 90 -29.41 -1.00 65.26
CA ARG A 90 -30.70 -1.40 64.68
C ARG A 90 -31.11 -0.48 63.53
N GLY A 91 -32.01 -0.95 62.68
CA GLY A 91 -32.58 -0.18 61.58
C GLY A 91 -32.73 -1.02 60.33
N LEU A 92 -32.77 -0.38 59.16
CA LEU A 92 -32.56 -1.05 57.88
C LEU A 92 -31.05 -1.16 57.62
N ILE A 93 -30.52 -2.38 57.70
CA ILE A 93 -29.08 -2.63 57.77
C ILE A 93 -28.58 -3.73 56.84
N GLY A 94 -29.47 -4.45 56.16
CA GLY A 94 -29.09 -5.43 55.15
C GLY A 94 -29.85 -5.26 53.85
N ILE A 95 -29.15 -5.49 52.74
CA ILE A 95 -29.72 -5.56 51.40
C ILE A 95 -29.00 -6.63 50.59
N ALA A 96 -29.77 -7.42 49.84
CA ALA A 96 -29.26 -8.21 48.73
C ALA A 96 -30.24 -8.12 47.55
N LEU A 97 -29.71 -8.00 46.33
CA LEU A 97 -30.48 -8.17 45.12
C LEU A 97 -30.46 -9.66 44.74
N ASP A 98 -31.59 -10.19 44.28
CA ASP A 98 -31.62 -11.56 43.77
C ASP A 98 -30.62 -11.71 42.59
N PRO A 99 -29.94 -12.86 42.41
CA PRO A 99 -29.06 -13.06 41.26
C PRO A 99 -29.78 -12.87 39.92
N ASP A 100 -31.09 -13.15 39.89
CA ASP A 100 -31.97 -12.96 38.73
C ASP A 100 -32.72 -11.61 38.79
N PHE A 101 -32.22 -10.61 39.53
CA PHE A 101 -32.90 -9.31 39.72
C PHE A 101 -33.31 -8.62 38.41
N ALA A 102 -32.52 -8.81 37.33
CA ALA A 102 -32.84 -8.27 36.02
C ALA A 102 -34.16 -8.80 35.44
N THR A 103 -34.63 -9.98 35.88
CA THR A 103 -35.85 -10.62 35.39
C THR A 103 -36.94 -10.70 36.45
N ASN A 104 -36.59 -11.04 37.70
CA ASN A 104 -37.57 -11.22 38.79
C ASN A 104 -37.79 -9.97 39.65
N HIS A 105 -36.88 -9.00 39.57
CA HIS A 105 -36.95 -7.73 40.29
C HIS A 105 -37.02 -7.88 41.83
N PHE A 106 -36.51 -8.97 42.40
CA PHE A 106 -36.57 -9.22 43.84
C PHE A 106 -35.44 -8.53 44.62
N VAL A 107 -35.82 -7.85 45.70
CA VAL A 107 -34.92 -7.15 46.64
C VAL A 107 -35.17 -7.70 48.05
N TYR A 108 -34.12 -8.19 48.71
CA TYR A 108 -34.19 -8.71 50.08
C TYR A 108 -33.65 -7.67 51.05
N LEU A 109 -34.38 -7.38 52.11
CA LEU A 109 -34.04 -6.39 53.12
C LEU A 109 -34.02 -7.02 54.51
N TYR A 110 -32.98 -6.72 55.29
CA TYR A 110 -32.85 -7.06 56.70
C TYR A 110 -33.06 -5.81 57.56
N TYR A 111 -34.03 -5.87 58.48
CA TYR A 111 -34.37 -4.73 59.31
C TYR A 111 -34.90 -5.10 60.69
N THR A 112 -34.82 -4.18 61.65
CA THR A 112 -35.38 -4.36 63.01
C THR A 112 -36.82 -3.86 63.09
N LEU A 113 -37.73 -4.67 63.66
CA LEU A 113 -39.13 -4.27 63.83
C LEU A 113 -39.28 -3.02 64.72
N PRO A 114 -40.35 -2.21 64.56
CA PRO A 114 -40.55 -0.96 65.30
C PRO A 114 -40.53 -1.12 66.83
N ASP A 115 -41.09 -2.23 67.33
CA ASP A 115 -41.14 -2.59 68.74
C ASP A 115 -39.81 -3.18 69.26
N ALA A 116 -38.81 -3.32 68.39
CA ALA A 116 -37.53 -3.97 68.63
C ALA A 116 -37.64 -5.41 69.15
N SER A 117 -38.75 -6.09 68.89
CA SER A 117 -38.95 -7.47 69.34
C SER A 117 -38.00 -8.45 68.66
N ARG A 118 -37.70 -8.24 67.37
CA ARG A 118 -36.81 -9.07 66.55
C ARG A 118 -36.27 -8.31 65.34
N ASN A 119 -35.23 -8.86 64.74
CA ASN A 119 -34.89 -8.54 63.36
C ASN A 119 -35.75 -9.39 62.39
N ARG A 120 -35.92 -8.91 61.16
CA ARG A 120 -36.71 -9.54 60.10
C ARG A 120 -35.97 -9.48 58.77
N LEU A 121 -36.08 -10.55 58.01
CA LEU A 121 -35.72 -10.62 56.60
C LEU A 121 -37.00 -10.68 55.76
N SER A 122 -37.15 -9.75 54.83
CA SER A 122 -38.27 -9.72 53.89
C SER A 122 -37.80 -9.54 52.46
N ARG A 123 -38.58 -10.05 51.50
CA ARG A 123 -38.41 -9.85 50.07
C ARG A 123 -39.47 -8.88 49.55
N PHE A 124 -39.06 -7.96 48.69
CA PHE A 124 -39.92 -7.01 47.99
C PHE A 124 -39.75 -7.18 46.47
N THR A 125 -40.73 -6.73 45.70
CA THR A 125 -40.65 -6.71 44.23
C THR A 125 -40.46 -5.27 43.75
N ALA A 126 -39.43 -5.01 42.94
CA ALA A 126 -39.20 -3.71 42.34
C ALA A 126 -40.09 -3.50 41.10
N ASN A 127 -40.52 -2.27 40.90
CA ASN A 127 -41.10 -1.75 39.66
C ASN A 127 -40.33 -0.50 39.25
N GLY A 128 -39.28 -0.69 38.45
CA GLY A 128 -38.33 0.37 38.17
C GLY A 128 -37.60 0.81 39.45
N ASP A 129 -37.64 2.10 39.75
CA ASP A 129 -36.88 2.72 40.85
C ASP A 129 -37.66 2.74 42.20
N VAL A 130 -38.82 2.09 42.27
CA VAL A 130 -39.66 1.97 43.48
C VAL A 130 -40.10 0.51 43.74
N ALA A 131 -40.46 0.17 44.98
CA ALA A 131 -41.09 -1.11 45.30
C ALA A 131 -42.55 -1.14 44.83
N VAL A 132 -43.03 -2.30 44.40
CA VAL A 132 -44.46 -2.57 44.20
C VAL A 132 -45.16 -2.47 45.56
N PRO A 133 -46.23 -1.67 45.69
CA PRO A 133 -46.99 -1.56 46.94
C PRO A 133 -47.47 -2.93 47.44
N ASN A 134 -47.38 -3.18 48.75
CA ASN A 134 -47.80 -4.42 49.40
C ASN A 134 -47.13 -5.71 48.86
N SER A 135 -45.97 -5.60 48.21
CA SER A 135 -45.24 -6.77 47.67
C SER A 135 -44.35 -7.48 48.70
N GLU A 136 -44.43 -7.09 49.98
CA GLU A 136 -43.63 -7.70 51.04
C GLU A 136 -43.98 -9.18 51.20
N VAL A 137 -42.95 -10.01 51.18
CA VAL A 137 -43.00 -11.39 51.63
C VAL A 137 -42.01 -11.54 52.76
N VAL A 138 -42.51 -11.79 53.97
CA VAL A 138 -41.66 -12.12 55.13
C VAL A 138 -40.99 -13.46 54.84
N VAL A 139 -39.67 -13.45 54.74
CA VAL A 139 -38.85 -14.64 54.47
C VAL A 139 -38.53 -15.34 55.78
N LEU A 140 -38.11 -14.58 56.79
CA LEU A 140 -37.82 -15.12 58.11
C LEU A 140 -37.91 -14.04 59.20
N ASP A 141 -38.56 -14.39 60.29
CA ASP A 141 -38.46 -13.69 61.57
C ASP A 141 -37.38 -14.36 62.43
N PHE A 142 -36.43 -13.57 62.92
CA PHE A 142 -35.36 -14.08 63.78
C PHE A 142 -35.80 -14.16 65.24
N ASP A 143 -34.93 -14.73 66.08
CA ASP A 143 -35.17 -14.88 67.52
C ASP A 143 -35.37 -13.51 68.21
N PRO A 144 -36.03 -13.48 69.37
CA PRO A 144 -36.25 -12.24 70.11
C PRO A 144 -34.94 -11.53 70.47
N LEU A 145 -34.91 -10.22 70.27
CA LEU A 145 -33.78 -9.41 70.71
C LEU A 145 -33.79 -9.25 72.24
N SER A 146 -32.60 -9.19 72.80
CA SER A 146 -32.39 -8.68 74.16
C SER A 146 -32.61 -7.16 74.21
N THR A 147 -32.39 -6.57 75.39
CA THR A 147 -32.39 -5.10 75.54
C THR A 147 -31.23 -4.42 74.82
N ALA A 148 -30.22 -5.18 74.34
CA ALA A 148 -29.07 -4.64 73.63
C ALA A 148 -29.44 -4.17 72.22
N SER A 149 -28.96 -2.97 71.87
CA SER A 149 -29.18 -2.34 70.56
C SER A 149 -28.03 -2.50 69.58
N ASN A 150 -27.06 -3.35 69.91
CA ASN A 150 -25.86 -3.64 69.14
C ASN A 150 -25.72 -5.14 68.86
N HIS A 151 -24.78 -5.46 67.97
CA HIS A 151 -24.49 -6.78 67.43
C HIS A 151 -25.69 -7.36 66.69
N ASN A 152 -26.26 -6.54 65.81
CA ASN A 152 -27.40 -6.92 64.98
C ASN A 152 -26.96 -7.71 63.73
N GLY A 153 -25.70 -7.61 63.30
CA GLY A 153 -25.24 -8.15 62.03
C GLY A 153 -26.02 -7.54 60.87
N GLY A 154 -26.65 -8.38 60.05
CA GLY A 154 -27.57 -7.97 58.98
C GLY A 154 -26.99 -8.08 57.57
N ALA A 155 -25.74 -8.53 57.42
CA ALA A 155 -25.16 -8.72 56.09
C ALA A 155 -25.93 -9.79 55.30
N LEU A 156 -26.22 -9.50 54.03
CA LEU A 156 -26.90 -10.39 53.10
C LEU A 156 -26.06 -10.56 51.84
N ALA A 157 -25.95 -11.78 51.35
CA ALA A 157 -25.35 -12.07 50.05
C ALA A 157 -25.92 -13.37 49.47
N PHE A 158 -26.03 -13.43 48.15
CA PHE A 158 -26.27 -14.70 47.46
C PHE A 158 -24.95 -15.39 47.18
N GLY A 159 -24.86 -16.67 47.54
CA GLY A 159 -23.73 -17.52 47.20
C GLY A 159 -23.79 -17.97 45.74
N PRO A 160 -22.67 -18.52 45.21
CA PRO A 160 -22.63 -19.08 43.86
C PRO A 160 -23.55 -20.29 43.66
N ASP A 161 -24.05 -20.87 44.77
CA ASP A 161 -25.03 -21.95 44.80
C ASP A 161 -26.50 -21.47 44.74
N GLY A 162 -26.71 -20.15 44.58
CA GLY A 162 -28.03 -19.52 44.51
C GLY A 162 -28.78 -19.47 45.84
N LYS A 163 -28.12 -19.76 46.97
CA LYS A 163 -28.71 -19.65 48.32
C LYS A 163 -28.44 -18.27 48.92
N LEU A 164 -29.32 -17.85 49.82
CA LEU A 164 -29.18 -16.60 50.55
C LEU A 164 -28.41 -16.88 51.84
N TYR A 165 -27.35 -16.11 52.07
CA TYR A 165 -26.56 -16.15 53.28
C TYR A 165 -26.85 -14.92 54.13
N VAL A 166 -27.03 -15.14 55.43
CA VAL A 166 -27.43 -14.10 56.38
C VAL A 166 -26.49 -14.10 57.57
N ALA A 167 -25.82 -12.97 57.83
CA ALA A 167 -24.98 -12.79 58.99
C ALA A 167 -25.77 -12.18 60.16
N ILE A 168 -25.70 -12.78 61.34
CA ILE A 168 -26.48 -12.36 62.51
C ILE A 168 -25.57 -12.33 63.74
N GLY A 169 -25.50 -11.18 64.40
CA GLY A 169 -24.69 -11.01 65.61
C GLY A 169 -25.29 -11.70 66.84
N ASP A 170 -24.46 -11.82 67.88
CA ASP A 170 -24.79 -12.47 69.15
C ASP A 170 -25.80 -11.67 70.00
N ASN A 171 -26.17 -10.47 69.54
CA ASN A 171 -26.97 -9.47 70.23
C ASN A 171 -26.46 -9.13 71.65
N ALA A 172 -25.15 -8.94 71.76
CA ALA A 172 -24.40 -8.62 72.98
C ALA A 172 -24.46 -9.69 74.08
N LYS A 173 -24.81 -10.92 73.72
CA LYS A 173 -24.78 -12.08 74.61
C LYS A 173 -23.92 -13.17 73.98
N GLY A 174 -22.62 -13.14 74.27
CA GLY A 174 -21.62 -14.01 73.66
C GLY A 174 -21.94 -15.51 73.73
N SER A 175 -22.58 -15.99 74.79
CA SER A 175 -22.96 -17.41 74.89
C SER A 175 -23.93 -17.86 73.78
N ASN A 176 -24.70 -16.94 73.19
CA ASN A 176 -25.56 -17.24 72.05
C ASN A 176 -24.76 -17.74 70.84
N ALA A 177 -23.52 -17.28 70.66
CA ALA A 177 -22.71 -17.65 69.49
C ALA A 177 -22.36 -19.15 69.46
N GLN A 178 -22.26 -19.79 70.63
CA GLN A 178 -22.03 -21.23 70.77
C GLN A 178 -23.33 -22.05 70.83
N ASP A 179 -24.45 -21.45 71.21
CA ASP A 179 -25.76 -22.11 71.22
C ASP A 179 -26.28 -22.31 69.78
N LEU A 180 -26.52 -23.56 69.39
CA LEU A 180 -26.97 -23.92 68.05
C LEU A 180 -28.49 -23.83 67.86
N ASP A 181 -29.26 -23.65 68.94
CA ASP A 181 -30.71 -23.54 68.88
C ASP A 181 -31.19 -22.07 68.79
N THR A 182 -30.28 -21.16 68.44
CA THR A 182 -30.56 -19.75 68.13
C THR A 182 -29.83 -19.29 66.86
N TYR A 183 -30.39 -18.29 66.18
CA TYR A 183 -29.79 -17.59 65.05
C TYR A 183 -28.69 -16.59 65.44
N HIS A 184 -28.53 -16.27 66.72
CA HIS A 184 -27.57 -15.27 67.19
C HIS A 184 -26.11 -15.74 67.12
N GLY A 185 -25.23 -14.89 66.59
CA GLY A 185 -23.79 -15.18 66.46
C GLY A 185 -23.49 -16.23 65.38
N LYS A 186 -24.22 -16.18 64.26
CA LYS A 186 -24.22 -17.19 63.19
C LYS A 186 -24.09 -16.57 61.80
N ILE A 187 -23.62 -17.38 60.87
CA ILE A 187 -23.93 -17.25 59.45
C ILE A 187 -24.97 -18.31 59.11
N LEU A 188 -26.09 -17.91 58.53
CA LEU A 188 -27.12 -18.81 58.03
C LEU A 188 -26.94 -19.03 56.52
N ARG A 189 -27.38 -20.19 56.05
CA ARG A 189 -27.57 -20.50 54.62
C ARG A 189 -28.99 -21.01 54.44
N ILE A 190 -29.80 -20.26 53.67
CA ILE A 190 -31.24 -20.50 53.50
C ILE A 190 -31.63 -20.52 52.01
N ASN A 191 -32.72 -21.20 51.67
CA ASN A 191 -33.37 -21.01 50.37
C ASN A 191 -33.96 -19.59 50.28
N LYS A 192 -34.29 -19.14 49.06
CA LYS A 192 -34.88 -17.81 48.78
C LYS A 192 -36.18 -17.55 49.56
N ASP A 193 -36.89 -18.61 49.97
CA ASP A 193 -38.13 -18.57 50.76
C ASP A 193 -37.92 -18.75 52.27
N GLY A 194 -36.67 -18.86 52.74
CA GLY A 194 -36.34 -19.03 54.15
C GLY A 194 -36.34 -20.48 54.64
N SER A 195 -36.68 -21.45 53.79
CA SER A 195 -36.59 -22.88 54.14
C SER A 195 -35.13 -23.37 54.21
N VAL A 196 -34.92 -24.49 54.91
CA VAL A 196 -33.61 -25.13 55.05
C VAL A 196 -33.16 -25.72 53.70
N PRO A 197 -31.99 -25.32 53.17
CA PRO A 197 -31.46 -25.89 51.93
C PRO A 197 -30.73 -27.19 52.21
N ALA A 198 -30.77 -28.12 51.25
CA ALA A 198 -29.92 -29.30 51.25
C ALA A 198 -28.42 -28.89 51.26
N GLY A 199 -27.59 -29.71 51.91
CA GLY A 199 -26.15 -29.46 52.04
C GLY A 199 -25.75 -28.54 53.19
N ASN A 200 -26.69 -28.12 54.05
CA ASN A 200 -26.33 -27.50 55.32
C ASN A 200 -25.64 -28.51 56.27
N PRO A 201 -24.67 -28.06 57.08
CA PRO A 201 -23.81 -28.93 57.89
C PRO A 201 -24.54 -29.60 59.06
N PHE A 202 -25.62 -29.00 59.55
CA PHE A 202 -26.43 -29.56 60.63
C PHE A 202 -27.77 -30.02 60.08
N THR A 203 -28.01 -31.33 60.10
CA THR A 203 -29.16 -31.96 59.43
C THR A 203 -30.29 -32.34 60.38
N ASP A 204 -30.08 -32.22 61.69
CA ASP A 204 -31.01 -32.58 62.76
C ASP A 204 -31.20 -31.45 63.79
N GLY A 205 -32.15 -31.63 64.71
CA GLY A 205 -32.43 -30.68 65.79
C GLY A 205 -33.43 -29.59 65.41
N SER A 206 -33.29 -28.41 66.04
CA SER A 206 -34.19 -27.27 65.81
C SER A 206 -34.10 -26.74 64.37
N GLU A 207 -35.12 -26.00 63.97
CA GLU A 207 -35.14 -25.27 62.70
C GLU A 207 -34.03 -24.21 62.64
N GLN A 208 -33.69 -23.61 63.78
CA GLN A 208 -32.56 -22.71 63.93
C GLN A 208 -31.25 -23.42 63.56
N LYS A 209 -30.96 -24.53 64.23
CA LYS A 209 -29.74 -25.32 64.03
C LYS A 209 -29.55 -25.73 62.58
N LYS A 210 -30.62 -26.20 61.94
CA LYS A 210 -30.60 -26.65 60.53
C LYS A 210 -30.29 -25.56 59.51
N ARG A 211 -30.51 -24.27 59.83
CA ARG A 211 -30.17 -23.15 58.94
C ARG A 211 -28.74 -22.65 59.11
N ILE A 212 -28.02 -23.08 60.14
CA ILE A 212 -26.67 -22.61 60.43
C ILE A 212 -25.69 -23.14 59.39
N TRP A 213 -24.92 -22.21 58.81
CA TRP A 213 -23.75 -22.49 57.98
C TRP A 213 -22.46 -22.45 58.79
N ALA A 214 -22.29 -21.43 59.64
CA ALA A 214 -21.15 -21.25 60.53
C ALA A 214 -21.58 -20.59 61.84
N TYR A 215 -20.84 -20.82 62.92
CA TYR A 215 -21.18 -20.34 64.26
C TYR A 215 -19.95 -19.89 65.06
N GLY A 216 -20.16 -19.31 66.25
CA GLY A 216 -19.08 -18.76 67.05
C GLY A 216 -18.61 -17.39 66.55
N MET A 217 -19.52 -16.57 66.03
CA MET A 217 -19.27 -15.18 65.60
C MET A 217 -19.80 -14.18 66.63
N ARG A 218 -19.18 -13.00 66.71
CA ARG A 218 -19.62 -11.92 67.61
C ARG A 218 -20.62 -10.99 66.95
N ASN A 219 -20.16 -10.23 65.96
CA ASN A 219 -20.93 -9.27 65.19
C ASN A 219 -20.47 -9.32 63.72
N PRO A 220 -20.82 -10.40 62.99
CA PRO A 220 -20.47 -10.56 61.59
C PRO A 220 -21.18 -9.48 60.77
N TYR A 221 -20.43 -8.44 60.42
CA TYR A 221 -20.95 -7.14 59.98
C TYR A 221 -21.15 -7.07 58.47
N THR A 222 -20.21 -7.61 57.70
CA THR A 222 -20.33 -7.73 56.23
C THR A 222 -19.82 -9.08 55.77
N ILE A 223 -20.31 -9.52 54.61
CA ILE A 223 -19.95 -10.79 54.00
C ILE A 223 -19.72 -10.61 52.49
N ALA A 224 -18.83 -11.39 51.90
CA ALA A 224 -18.53 -11.32 50.48
C ALA A 224 -18.14 -12.68 49.90
N PHE A 225 -18.62 -12.97 48.69
CA PHE A 225 -18.18 -14.11 47.90
C PHE A 225 -17.20 -13.66 46.81
N GLN A 226 -16.14 -14.44 46.59
CA GLN A 226 -15.21 -14.22 45.50
C GLN A 226 -15.78 -14.81 44.20
N PRO A 227 -15.99 -13.99 43.15
CA PRO A 227 -16.35 -14.49 41.83
C PRO A 227 -15.34 -15.51 41.30
N GLY A 228 -15.83 -16.59 40.70
CA GLY A 228 -15.01 -17.65 40.09
C GLY A 228 -14.53 -18.73 41.07
N THR A 229 -13.93 -18.36 42.21
CA THR A 229 -13.42 -19.36 43.18
C THR A 229 -14.47 -19.80 44.19
N GLY A 230 -15.47 -18.96 44.47
CA GLY A 230 -16.48 -19.23 45.49
C GLY A 230 -16.00 -19.04 46.93
N LYS A 231 -14.79 -18.48 47.15
CA LYS A 231 -14.34 -18.15 48.51
C LYS A 231 -15.36 -17.25 49.20
N PHE A 232 -15.63 -17.50 50.48
CA PHE A 232 -16.66 -16.80 51.23
C PHE A 232 -16.09 -16.24 52.53
N TYR A 233 -15.96 -14.92 52.61
CA TYR A 233 -15.37 -14.25 53.77
C TYR A 233 -16.42 -13.46 54.55
N VAL A 234 -16.27 -13.47 55.88
CA VAL A 234 -17.07 -12.71 56.84
C VAL A 234 -16.14 -11.76 57.58
N ASN A 235 -16.50 -10.49 57.63
CA ASN A 235 -15.83 -9.50 58.46
C ASN A 235 -16.55 -9.45 59.81
N ASP A 236 -15.92 -9.97 60.87
CA ASP A 236 -16.48 -10.06 62.21
C ASP A 236 -15.88 -8.99 63.14
N VAL A 237 -16.74 -8.15 63.71
CA VAL A 237 -16.31 -7.06 64.58
C VAL A 237 -16.04 -7.58 65.99
N GLY A 238 -14.80 -7.42 66.45
CA GLY A 238 -14.31 -7.92 67.73
C GLY A 238 -14.89 -7.23 68.97
N GLN A 239 -14.51 -7.69 70.16
CA GLN A 239 -14.90 -7.05 71.43
C GLN A 239 -13.90 -6.02 71.88
N GLY A 240 -12.62 -6.35 71.91
CA GLY A 240 -11.60 -5.55 72.58
C GLY A 240 -10.17 -5.75 72.09
N SER A 241 -9.84 -6.85 71.41
CA SER A 241 -8.47 -7.16 71.01
C SER A 241 -8.27 -7.20 69.50
N TRP A 242 -9.17 -7.86 68.76
CA TRP A 242 -8.93 -8.19 67.36
C TRP A 242 -10.17 -8.01 66.50
N GLU A 243 -10.00 -7.38 65.34
CA GLU A 243 -10.97 -7.44 64.25
C GLU A 243 -10.61 -8.61 63.33
N GLU A 244 -11.60 -9.28 62.75
CA GLU A 244 -11.39 -10.56 62.07
C GLU A 244 -11.99 -10.59 60.65
N VAL A 245 -11.28 -11.26 59.76
CA VAL A 245 -11.83 -11.80 58.51
C VAL A 245 -11.78 -13.32 58.60
N ASN A 246 -12.95 -13.94 58.59
CA ASN A 246 -13.16 -15.36 58.74
C ASN A 246 -13.50 -16.00 57.39
N ASP A 247 -12.74 -17.02 56.96
CA ASP A 247 -13.06 -17.81 55.77
C ASP A 247 -14.08 -18.88 56.14
N VAL A 248 -15.32 -18.68 55.68
CA VAL A 248 -16.49 -19.54 55.87
C VAL A 248 -16.87 -20.27 54.58
N THR A 249 -15.92 -20.44 53.65
CA THR A 249 -16.16 -21.18 52.38
C THR A 249 -16.68 -22.60 52.64
N VAL A 250 -16.23 -23.21 53.73
CA VAL A 250 -16.69 -24.53 54.19
C VAL A 250 -17.59 -24.36 55.41
N GLY A 251 -18.81 -24.90 55.34
CA GLY A 251 -19.77 -24.88 56.45
C GLY A 251 -19.40 -25.80 57.62
N GLY A 252 -20.08 -25.61 58.74
CA GLY A 252 -19.98 -26.42 59.97
C GLY A 252 -18.85 -25.98 60.90
N LYS A 253 -18.18 -24.86 60.60
CA LYS A 253 -17.05 -24.35 61.38
C LYS A 253 -17.49 -23.48 62.56
N ASN A 254 -16.74 -23.62 63.66
CA ASN A 254 -16.85 -22.81 64.88
C ASN A 254 -15.70 -21.79 64.91
N TYR A 255 -16.01 -20.50 65.02
CA TYR A 255 -15.01 -19.42 65.08
C TYR A 255 -14.68 -18.99 66.52
N GLY A 256 -15.26 -19.68 67.50
CA GLY A 256 -14.77 -19.69 68.88
C GLY A 256 -15.27 -18.57 69.79
N TRP A 257 -15.94 -17.53 69.27
CA TRP A 257 -16.56 -16.50 70.13
C TRP A 257 -17.57 -17.14 71.10
N PRO A 258 -17.56 -16.80 72.41
CA PRO A 258 -16.78 -15.76 73.07
C PRO A 258 -15.48 -16.23 73.72
N SER A 259 -15.13 -17.51 73.58
CA SER A 259 -13.92 -18.08 74.19
C SER A 259 -12.64 -17.75 73.43
N ALA A 260 -12.75 -17.35 72.16
CA ALA A 260 -11.64 -16.87 71.34
C ALA A 260 -12.01 -15.56 70.65
N GLU A 261 -11.01 -14.68 70.56
CA GLU A 261 -11.01 -13.45 69.76
C GLU A 261 -9.59 -13.36 69.16
N GLY A 262 -9.49 -13.34 67.83
CA GLY A 262 -8.28 -13.52 67.06
C GLY A 262 -7.85 -15.00 66.95
N MET A 263 -6.54 -15.22 66.87
CA MET A 263 -5.97 -16.56 66.78
C MET A 263 -6.15 -17.34 68.09
N SER A 264 -6.62 -18.58 67.99
CA SER A 264 -6.72 -19.55 69.07
C SER A 264 -5.83 -20.76 68.85
N THR A 265 -5.35 -21.35 69.95
CA THR A 265 -4.68 -22.65 69.96
C THR A 265 -5.65 -23.81 70.22
N ASN A 266 -6.93 -23.52 70.50
CA ASN A 266 -7.95 -24.55 70.70
C ASN A 266 -8.29 -25.21 69.35
N PRO A 267 -8.04 -26.52 69.16
CA PRO A 267 -8.25 -27.19 67.87
C PRO A 267 -9.72 -27.29 67.46
N ASN A 268 -10.67 -27.01 68.36
CA ASN A 268 -12.10 -26.97 68.05
C ASN A 268 -12.53 -25.65 67.40
N TYR A 269 -11.67 -24.63 67.38
CA TYR A 269 -11.95 -23.33 66.78
C TYR A 269 -11.22 -23.16 65.46
N THR A 270 -11.85 -22.43 64.55
CA THR A 270 -11.32 -22.06 63.24
C THR A 270 -10.78 -20.65 63.34
N ASN A 271 -9.49 -20.50 63.05
CA ASN A 271 -8.83 -19.20 63.12
C ASN A 271 -9.21 -18.28 61.95
N PRO A 272 -9.21 -16.95 62.16
CA PRO A 272 -9.40 -16.00 61.08
C PRO A 272 -8.28 -16.12 60.05
N VAL A 273 -8.61 -15.88 58.77
CA VAL A 273 -7.62 -15.82 57.69
C VAL A 273 -6.86 -14.50 57.69
N TYR A 274 -7.45 -13.46 58.25
CA TYR A 274 -6.78 -12.19 58.49
C TYR A 274 -7.36 -11.54 59.74
N TYR A 275 -6.52 -10.88 60.52
CA TYR A 275 -6.93 -10.19 61.73
C TYR A 275 -6.02 -9.00 61.99
N TYR A 276 -6.54 -7.97 62.65
CA TYR A 276 -5.76 -6.80 63.02
C TYR A 276 -6.14 -6.26 64.39
N GLY A 277 -5.15 -5.69 65.08
CA GLY A 277 -5.29 -5.26 66.46
C GLY A 277 -6.06 -3.95 66.59
N ARG A 278 -6.53 -3.68 67.81
CA ARG A 278 -7.16 -2.40 68.11
C ARG A 278 -6.17 -1.29 68.41
N GLY A 279 -6.48 -0.08 67.95
CA GLY A 279 -5.62 1.09 68.16
C GLY A 279 -5.94 2.24 67.23
N ASN A 280 -5.06 3.25 67.22
CA ASN A 280 -5.15 4.42 66.35
C ASN A 280 -4.08 4.36 65.26
N GLY A 281 -4.49 4.54 64.01
CA GLY A 281 -3.59 4.58 62.86
C GLY A 281 -3.97 3.59 61.76
N ASP A 282 -3.13 3.54 60.74
CA ASP A 282 -3.33 2.69 59.56
C ASP A 282 -2.97 1.22 59.84
N GLY A 283 -3.88 0.30 59.52
CA GLY A 283 -3.72 -1.14 59.75
C GLY A 283 -4.12 -1.64 61.14
N VAL A 284 -4.63 -0.74 61.99
CA VAL A 284 -5.27 -1.03 63.29
C VAL A 284 -6.60 -0.31 63.35
N GLY A 285 -7.53 -0.70 64.23
CA GLY A 285 -8.86 -0.07 64.23
C GLY A 285 -9.72 -0.37 65.45
N CYS A 286 -11.02 -0.14 65.32
CA CYS A 286 -12.01 -0.47 66.33
C CYS A 286 -13.16 -1.32 65.77
N ALA A 287 -13.38 -1.29 64.45
CA ALA A 287 -14.46 -2.02 63.80
C ALA A 287 -14.16 -2.25 62.32
N ILE A 288 -14.12 -3.52 61.91
CA ILE A 288 -14.12 -3.91 60.50
C ILE A 288 -15.54 -3.82 59.92
N THR A 289 -15.81 -2.76 59.16
CA THR A 289 -17.17 -2.43 58.71
C THR A 289 -17.39 -2.62 57.22
N GLY A 290 -16.48 -3.33 56.55
CA GLY A 290 -16.71 -3.75 55.18
C GLY A 290 -15.54 -4.56 54.65
N GLY A 291 -15.86 -5.42 53.68
CA GLY A 291 -14.84 -6.06 52.87
C GLY A 291 -15.43 -6.60 51.57
N THR A 292 -14.61 -6.66 50.53
CA THR A 292 -15.01 -7.13 49.20
C THR A 292 -13.83 -7.74 48.46
N PHE A 293 -14.10 -8.80 47.69
CA PHE A 293 -13.15 -9.28 46.69
C PHE A 293 -13.16 -8.34 45.49
N PHE A 294 -11.99 -7.94 45.01
CA PHE A 294 -11.85 -7.11 43.81
C PHE A 294 -11.61 -7.98 42.58
N ASN A 295 -12.69 -8.47 41.99
CA ASN A 295 -12.69 -9.31 40.78
C ASN A 295 -13.64 -8.73 39.71
N PRO A 296 -13.46 -7.48 39.27
CA PRO A 296 -14.31 -6.90 38.24
C PRO A 296 -14.07 -7.57 36.87
N THR A 297 -15.10 -7.59 36.02
CA THR A 297 -14.99 -8.08 34.63
C THR A 297 -14.08 -7.18 33.79
N THR A 298 -14.10 -5.87 34.03
CA THR A 298 -13.25 -4.87 33.39
C THR A 298 -12.83 -3.86 34.44
N THR A 299 -11.60 -3.35 34.41
CA THR A 299 -11.16 -2.26 35.30
C THR A 299 -10.02 -1.47 34.68
N GLN A 300 -9.88 -0.22 35.13
CA GLN A 300 -8.69 0.60 34.85
C GLN A 300 -7.60 0.41 35.91
N TYR A 301 -7.91 -0.23 37.04
CA TYR A 301 -6.93 -0.43 38.12
C TYR A 301 -5.76 -1.28 37.61
N PRO A 302 -4.53 -1.07 38.13
CA PRO A 302 -3.41 -1.95 37.86
C PRO A 302 -3.74 -3.42 38.16
N ALA A 303 -3.27 -4.34 37.31
CA ALA A 303 -3.56 -5.77 37.42
C ALA A 303 -3.17 -6.38 38.79
N SER A 304 -2.23 -5.77 39.51
CA SER A 304 -1.81 -6.19 40.85
C SER A 304 -2.91 -6.12 41.92
N TYR A 305 -3.99 -5.36 41.69
CA TYR A 305 -5.14 -5.29 42.60
C TYR A 305 -6.21 -6.34 42.32
N ILE A 306 -6.19 -6.98 41.14
CA ILE A 306 -7.18 -8.00 40.78
C ILE A 306 -6.99 -9.22 41.68
N GLY A 307 -8.10 -9.73 42.22
CA GLY A 307 -8.14 -10.87 43.11
C GLY A 307 -7.83 -10.56 44.58
N LYS A 308 -7.48 -9.30 44.92
CA LYS A 308 -7.25 -8.91 46.32
C LYS A 308 -8.57 -8.77 47.08
N TYR A 309 -8.51 -8.99 48.39
CA TYR A 309 -9.62 -8.70 49.30
C TYR A 309 -9.36 -7.35 49.94
N PHE A 310 -10.27 -6.39 49.73
CA PHE A 310 -10.21 -5.07 50.32
C PHE A 310 -11.04 -5.04 51.60
N ILE A 311 -10.54 -4.34 52.60
CA ILE A 311 -11.16 -4.14 53.91
C ILE A 311 -11.24 -2.65 54.20
N ILE A 312 -12.37 -2.22 54.77
CA ILE A 312 -12.59 -0.84 55.21
C ILE A 312 -12.81 -0.81 56.71
N GLU A 313 -12.17 0.14 57.38
CA GLU A 313 -12.21 0.28 58.83
C GLU A 313 -12.88 1.59 59.22
N TYR A 314 -13.74 1.49 60.24
CA TYR A 314 -14.66 2.56 60.63
C TYR A 314 -14.01 3.72 61.39
N CYS A 315 -13.18 3.44 62.41
CA CYS A 315 -12.71 4.45 63.37
C CYS A 315 -11.56 5.31 62.82
N ASN A 316 -10.59 4.66 62.18
CA ASN A 316 -9.36 5.23 61.66
C ASN A 316 -9.42 5.56 60.16
N ASN A 317 -10.55 5.27 59.50
CA ASN A 317 -10.84 5.73 58.14
C ASN A 317 -9.76 5.32 57.13
N TRP A 318 -9.42 4.03 57.09
CA TRP A 318 -8.52 3.48 56.09
C TRP A 318 -9.19 2.37 55.27
N ILE A 319 -8.65 2.16 54.07
CA ILE A 319 -8.91 0.98 53.25
C ILE A 319 -7.58 0.28 53.08
N ASN A 320 -7.53 -1.01 53.36
CA ASN A 320 -6.36 -1.85 53.14
C ASN A 320 -6.78 -3.08 52.33
N SER A 321 -5.81 -3.85 51.87
CA SER A 321 -6.08 -5.09 51.16
C SER A 321 -5.11 -6.18 51.58
N PHE A 322 -5.42 -7.40 51.20
CA PHE A 322 -4.49 -8.52 51.28
C PHE A 322 -4.77 -9.52 50.15
N ASP A 323 -3.84 -10.46 49.94
CA ASP A 323 -4.00 -11.50 48.93
C ASP A 323 -4.72 -12.73 49.52
N PRO A 324 -5.98 -13.01 49.15
CA PRO A 324 -6.70 -14.15 49.69
C PRO A 324 -6.16 -15.49 49.20
N ALA A 325 -5.28 -15.55 48.20
CA ALA A 325 -4.63 -16.79 47.77
C ALA A 325 -3.49 -17.23 48.70
N VAL A 326 -3.00 -16.34 49.57
CA VAL A 326 -1.95 -16.63 50.53
C VAL A 326 -2.56 -17.11 51.84
N ALA A 327 -2.11 -18.26 52.37
CA ALA A 327 -2.68 -18.89 53.57
C ALA A 327 -2.56 -18.01 54.83
N THR A 328 -1.47 -17.25 54.95
CA THR A 328 -1.23 -16.25 56.01
C THR A 328 -0.90 -14.92 55.36
N PRO A 329 -1.93 -14.17 54.90
CA PRO A 329 -1.72 -13.03 54.04
C PRO A 329 -1.20 -11.82 54.82
N SER A 330 -0.31 -11.04 54.21
CA SER A 330 0.16 -9.78 54.77
C SER A 330 -0.74 -8.61 54.34
N ARG A 331 -0.83 -7.62 55.22
CA ARG A 331 -1.49 -6.34 54.95
C ARG A 331 -0.78 -5.61 53.81
N ALA A 332 -1.55 -5.08 52.87
CA ALA A 332 -1.13 -4.08 51.90
C ALA A 332 -1.91 -2.77 52.13
N ALA A 333 -1.18 -1.67 52.35
CA ALA A 333 -1.76 -0.34 52.51
C ALA A 333 -2.45 0.12 51.23
N PHE A 334 -3.65 0.74 51.31
CA PHE A 334 -4.31 1.28 50.13
C PHE A 334 -4.89 2.69 50.26
N ALA A 335 -5.53 3.07 51.35
CA ALA A 335 -5.99 4.45 51.53
C ALA A 335 -6.05 4.81 53.01
N THR A 336 -5.74 6.05 53.35
CA THR A 336 -5.92 6.59 54.71
C THR A 336 -6.64 7.93 54.67
N ALA A 337 -7.24 8.29 55.81
CA ALA A 337 -8.08 9.48 55.96
C ALA A 337 -9.25 9.53 54.96
N ILE A 338 -9.83 8.37 54.60
CA ILE A 338 -11.01 8.29 53.73
C ILE A 338 -12.20 9.04 54.35
N SER A 339 -13.15 9.46 53.53
CA SER A 339 -14.22 10.36 53.99
C SER A 339 -15.33 9.62 54.72
N GLY A 340 -15.46 9.90 56.01
CA GLY A 340 -16.73 9.84 56.72
C GLY A 340 -17.15 8.47 57.25
N ASN A 341 -16.24 7.69 57.84
CA ASN A 341 -16.50 6.41 58.49
C ASN A 341 -17.16 5.39 57.54
N GLY A 342 -16.33 4.61 56.85
CA GLY A 342 -16.78 3.59 55.91
C GLY A 342 -17.66 2.54 56.58
N VAL A 343 -18.80 2.20 55.98
CA VAL A 343 -19.74 1.17 56.50
C VAL A 343 -20.13 0.11 55.48
N SER A 344 -19.66 0.27 54.25
CA SER A 344 -19.86 -0.69 53.18
C SER A 344 -18.82 -0.42 52.10
N ILE A 345 -18.25 -1.47 51.53
CA ILE A 345 -17.35 -1.41 50.38
C ILE A 345 -17.72 -2.54 49.42
N THR A 346 -17.75 -2.27 48.11
CA THR A 346 -18.04 -3.27 47.09
C THR A 346 -17.38 -2.90 45.75
N THR A 347 -17.35 -3.84 44.82
CA THR A 347 -16.89 -3.61 43.45
C THR A 347 -18.07 -3.25 42.55
N GLY A 348 -18.00 -2.09 41.90
CA GLY A 348 -19.00 -1.64 40.94
C GLY A 348 -18.90 -2.35 39.60
N VAL A 349 -20.00 -2.34 38.86
CA VAL A 349 -20.09 -2.90 37.49
C VAL A 349 -19.15 -2.24 36.49
N ASP A 350 -18.67 -1.02 36.80
CA ASP A 350 -17.72 -0.26 35.99
C ASP A 350 -16.25 -0.54 36.34
N GLY A 351 -16.00 -1.50 37.23
CA GLY A 351 -14.66 -1.93 37.58
C GLY A 351 -13.97 -1.19 38.71
N ASN A 352 -14.67 -0.31 39.43
CA ASN A 352 -14.10 0.51 40.49
C ASN A 352 -14.56 0.05 41.87
N LEU A 353 -13.80 0.39 42.91
CA LEU A 353 -14.27 0.23 44.29
C LEU A 353 -15.24 1.36 44.64
N TYR A 354 -16.33 1.01 45.30
CA TYR A 354 -17.28 1.95 45.88
C TYR A 354 -17.32 1.76 47.38
N TYR A 355 -17.43 2.85 48.14
CA TYR A 355 -17.67 2.77 49.58
C TYR A 355 -18.68 3.81 50.06
N LEU A 356 -19.45 3.46 51.09
CA LEU A 356 -20.38 4.35 51.77
C LEU A 356 -19.71 4.98 52.99
N GLY A 357 -19.64 6.31 53.02
CA GLY A 357 -19.21 7.07 54.19
C GLY A 357 -20.42 7.49 55.02
N ARG A 358 -20.58 6.93 56.23
CA ARG A 358 -21.68 7.20 57.14
C ARG A 358 -21.78 8.66 57.60
N SER A 359 -20.74 9.21 58.20
CA SER A 359 -20.76 10.59 58.70
C SER A 359 -20.64 11.63 57.58
N ALA A 360 -20.09 11.24 56.42
CA ALA A 360 -20.11 12.07 55.21
C ALA A 360 -21.49 12.08 54.53
N GLY A 361 -22.36 11.11 54.84
CA GLY A 361 -23.67 10.96 54.19
C GLY A 361 -23.56 10.83 52.67
N ALA A 362 -22.56 10.09 52.19
CA ALA A 362 -22.18 10.06 50.78
C ALA A 362 -21.69 8.69 50.31
N LEU A 363 -21.86 8.46 49.02
CA LEU A 363 -21.27 7.35 48.28
C LEU A 363 -20.04 7.86 47.54
N PHE A 364 -18.92 7.17 47.70
CA PHE A 364 -17.68 7.46 47.01
C PHE A 364 -17.31 6.32 46.08
N LYS A 365 -16.68 6.69 44.96
CA LYS A 365 -16.06 5.81 43.99
C LYS A 365 -14.56 6.09 44.03
N ILE A 366 -13.75 5.05 44.05
CA ILE A 366 -12.29 5.18 43.95
C ILE A 366 -11.94 4.97 42.48
N VAL A 367 -11.22 5.91 41.88
CA VAL A 367 -10.86 5.89 40.46
C VAL A 367 -9.36 5.79 40.32
N TYR A 368 -8.93 5.11 39.26
CA TYR A 368 -7.52 5.08 38.86
C TYR A 368 -7.33 5.87 37.57
N ASN A 369 -6.72 7.04 37.71
CA ASN A 369 -6.33 7.93 36.63
C ASN A 369 -4.80 8.11 36.71
N PRO A 370 -4.01 7.23 36.07
CA PRO A 370 -2.57 7.37 36.09
C PRO A 370 -2.18 8.72 35.47
N ALA A 371 -1.12 9.34 36.01
CA ALA A 371 -0.57 10.55 35.41
C ALA A 371 -0.23 10.27 33.93
N ALA A 372 -0.71 11.11 33.03
CA ALA A 372 -0.47 10.91 31.61
C ALA A 372 1.05 11.03 31.31
N VAL A 373 1.60 10.06 30.60
CA VAL A 373 3.02 9.96 30.25
C VAL A 373 3.24 10.56 28.87
N ALA A 374 4.17 11.50 28.75
CA ALA A 374 4.54 12.11 27.46
C ALA A 374 5.01 11.02 26.46
N PRO A 375 4.82 11.23 25.14
CA PRO A 375 5.22 10.24 24.15
C PRO A 375 6.74 10.08 24.11
N SER A 376 7.21 8.84 23.94
CA SER A 376 8.62 8.49 23.76
C SER A 376 8.78 7.51 22.62
N ILE A 377 9.72 7.77 21.70
CA ILE A 377 9.94 6.94 20.53
C ILE A 377 10.82 5.74 20.93
N THR A 378 10.27 4.53 20.80
CA THR A 378 10.98 3.27 21.05
C THR A 378 11.62 2.69 19.79
N GLN A 379 11.13 3.06 18.60
CA GLN A 379 11.73 2.70 17.33
C GLN A 379 11.66 3.90 16.37
N GLN A 380 12.82 4.36 15.93
CA GLN A 380 12.93 5.42 14.92
C GLN A 380 12.59 4.88 13.52
N PRO A 381 12.06 5.73 12.62
CA PRO A 381 11.96 5.36 11.21
C PRO A 381 13.35 5.14 10.61
N SER A 382 13.42 4.34 9.54
CA SER A 382 14.65 4.04 8.81
C SER A 382 14.63 4.68 7.41
N PRO A 383 15.79 4.98 6.80
CA PRO A 383 15.86 5.40 5.40
C PRO A 383 15.22 4.37 4.46
N VAL A 384 14.60 4.84 3.37
CA VAL A 384 13.94 3.99 2.37
C VAL A 384 14.44 4.34 0.97
N THR A 385 14.79 3.33 0.18
CA THR A 385 15.12 3.47 -1.25
C THR A 385 14.19 2.57 -2.06
N VAL A 386 13.48 3.15 -3.03
CA VAL A 386 12.56 2.43 -3.92
C VAL A 386 12.70 2.92 -5.35
N SER A 387 12.31 2.11 -6.33
CA SER A 387 12.18 2.58 -7.71
C SER A 387 10.90 3.41 -7.87
N GLN A 388 10.85 4.30 -8.85
CA GLN A 388 9.63 5.02 -9.19
C GLN A 388 8.48 4.03 -9.45
N GLY A 389 7.31 4.30 -8.87
CA GLY A 389 6.12 3.46 -8.95
C GLY A 389 6.03 2.32 -7.92
N GLU A 390 7.11 2.05 -7.17
CA GLU A 390 7.05 1.10 -6.05
C GLU A 390 6.47 1.76 -4.79
N THR A 391 6.15 0.95 -3.78
CA THR A 391 5.61 1.43 -2.51
C THR A 391 6.73 1.71 -1.50
N ALA A 392 6.79 2.93 -0.97
CA ALA A 392 7.66 3.29 0.15
C ALA A 392 6.89 3.26 1.47
N THR A 393 7.49 2.72 2.54
CA THR A 393 6.85 2.65 3.87
C THR A 393 7.81 3.06 4.98
N PHE A 394 7.37 3.99 5.83
CA PHE A 394 8.04 4.39 7.07
C PHE A 394 7.23 3.96 8.28
N ASN A 395 7.90 3.53 9.35
CA ASN A 395 7.26 3.11 10.60
C ASN A 395 7.92 3.78 11.80
N VAL A 396 7.13 4.13 12.81
CA VAL A 396 7.62 4.55 14.13
C VAL A 396 6.93 3.74 15.22
N SER A 397 7.66 3.32 16.25
CA SER A 397 7.06 2.75 17.47
C SER A 397 7.19 3.75 18.62
N VAL A 398 6.10 3.95 19.36
CA VAL A 398 5.98 4.99 20.39
C VAL A 398 5.30 4.43 21.63
N THR A 399 5.79 4.82 22.80
CA THR A 399 5.12 4.63 24.10
C THR A 399 4.61 5.97 24.62
N GLY A 400 3.66 5.96 25.55
CA GLY A 400 3.05 7.17 26.11
C GLY A 400 1.55 6.98 26.32
N SER A 401 0.92 7.90 27.04
CA SER A 401 -0.53 7.85 27.25
C SER A 401 -1.30 8.17 25.98
N SER A 402 -2.39 7.45 25.76
CA SER A 402 -3.36 7.73 24.69
C SER A 402 -4.24 8.95 25.02
N PRO A 403 -4.85 9.60 24.01
CA PRO A 403 -4.64 9.39 22.57
C PRO A 403 -3.29 9.96 22.10
N LEU A 404 -2.61 9.22 21.22
CA LEU A 404 -1.42 9.68 20.52
C LEU A 404 -1.85 10.22 19.14
N THR A 405 -1.44 11.44 18.82
CA THR A 405 -1.66 12.04 17.49
C THR A 405 -0.34 12.10 16.74
N TYR A 406 -0.30 11.61 15.50
CA TYR A 406 0.88 11.63 14.64
C TYR A 406 0.71 12.70 13.57
N GLN A 407 1.82 13.29 13.14
CA GLN A 407 1.87 14.14 11.96
C GLN A 407 3.19 13.95 11.23
N TRP A 408 3.16 13.27 10.09
CA TRP A 408 4.33 13.16 9.22
C TRP A 408 4.60 14.48 8.48
N LYS A 409 5.89 14.75 8.26
CA LYS A 409 6.40 15.88 7.51
C LYS A 409 7.34 15.39 6.43
N ARG A 410 7.27 16.01 5.26
CA ARG A 410 8.26 15.89 4.17
C ARG A 410 8.94 17.24 3.99
N ASN A 411 10.27 17.28 4.07
CA ASN A 411 11.07 18.49 3.98
C ASN A 411 10.54 19.61 4.91
N ASN A 412 10.25 19.25 6.17
CA ASN A 412 9.66 20.11 7.20
C ASN A 412 8.21 20.59 6.98
N VAL A 413 7.54 20.20 5.90
CA VAL A 413 6.14 20.55 5.63
C VAL A 413 5.21 19.40 6.00
N ASN A 414 4.10 19.69 6.70
CA ASN A 414 3.10 18.68 7.08
C ASN A 414 2.52 18.00 5.83
N MET A 415 2.42 16.68 5.89
CA MET A 415 1.71 15.88 4.90
C MET A 415 0.26 15.70 5.34
N GLU A 416 -0.68 16.18 4.55
CA GLU A 416 -2.11 16.07 4.83
C GLU A 416 -2.53 14.59 4.93
N GLY A 417 -3.36 14.25 5.93
CA GLY A 417 -3.86 12.89 6.18
C GLY A 417 -2.83 11.90 6.73
N ALA A 418 -1.54 12.25 6.79
CA ALA A 418 -0.48 11.37 7.29
C ALA A 418 -0.40 11.41 8.83
N THR A 419 -1.42 10.85 9.49
CA THR A 419 -1.62 10.94 10.94
C THR A 419 -1.55 9.59 11.66
N SER A 420 -0.87 8.61 11.07
CA SER A 420 -0.69 7.26 11.62
C SER A 420 0.77 6.97 11.98
N ALA A 421 1.02 5.93 12.79
CA ALA A 421 2.36 5.45 13.12
C ALA A 421 3.13 4.92 11.90
N THR A 422 2.41 4.49 10.86
CA THR A 422 2.95 4.09 9.57
C THR A 422 2.58 5.13 8.52
N LEU A 423 3.56 5.54 7.71
CA LEU A 423 3.36 6.32 6.49
C LEU A 423 3.65 5.41 5.29
N THR A 424 2.66 5.24 4.41
CA THR A 424 2.80 4.48 3.17
C THR A 424 2.56 5.40 1.98
N ILE A 425 3.48 5.39 1.03
CA ILE A 425 3.38 6.09 -0.25
C ILE A 425 3.36 5.01 -1.33
N THR A 426 2.20 4.78 -1.93
CA THR A 426 2.03 3.85 -3.06
C THR A 426 2.32 4.55 -4.38
N ASP A 427 2.75 3.82 -5.40
CA ASP A 427 3.05 4.38 -6.74
C ASP A 427 3.99 5.60 -6.64
N THR A 428 5.12 5.41 -5.95
CA THR A 428 5.96 6.52 -5.47
C THR A 428 6.49 7.35 -6.66
N PRO A 429 6.09 8.63 -6.82
CA PRO A 429 6.64 9.48 -7.87
C PRO A 429 8.05 9.95 -7.51
N SER A 430 8.86 10.33 -8.49
CA SER A 430 10.20 10.89 -8.25
C SER A 430 10.17 12.15 -7.35
N ALA A 431 9.12 12.96 -7.46
CA ALA A 431 8.89 14.14 -6.60
C ALA A 431 8.57 13.80 -5.13
N ALA A 432 8.40 12.52 -4.77
CA ALA A 432 8.29 12.08 -3.39
C ALA A 432 9.63 11.99 -2.66
N ALA A 433 10.76 11.99 -3.38
CA ALA A 433 12.07 12.00 -2.76
C ALA A 433 12.26 13.20 -1.81
N GLY A 434 12.92 12.97 -0.68
CA GLY A 434 13.13 14.00 0.34
C GLY A 434 13.26 13.43 1.75
N ASN A 435 13.32 14.31 2.72
CA ASN A 435 13.51 13.94 4.12
C ASN A 435 12.18 13.87 4.87
N TYR A 436 11.98 12.78 5.60
CA TYR A 436 10.77 12.47 6.33
C TYR A 436 11.03 12.41 7.84
N LYS A 437 10.09 12.95 8.61
CA LYS A 437 10.02 12.77 10.06
C LYS A 437 8.59 12.86 10.54
N VAL A 438 8.33 12.41 11.76
CA VAL A 438 7.01 12.44 12.38
C VAL A 438 7.07 13.10 13.74
N THR A 439 6.12 14.00 14.00
CA THR A 439 5.87 14.55 15.33
C THR A 439 4.71 13.78 15.96
N ILE A 440 4.87 13.35 17.21
CA ILE A 440 3.87 12.63 17.99
C ILE A 440 3.56 13.40 19.26
N THR A 441 2.28 13.60 19.54
CA THR A 441 1.78 14.42 20.64
C THR A 441 0.73 13.68 21.46
N ASN A 442 0.69 13.92 22.76
CA ASN A 442 -0.46 13.68 23.62
C ASN A 442 -0.63 14.85 24.61
N ALA A 443 -1.58 14.73 25.54
CA ALA A 443 -1.85 15.77 26.54
C ALA A 443 -0.65 16.11 27.45
N SER A 444 0.34 15.24 27.56
CA SER A 444 1.51 15.40 28.43
C SER A 444 2.75 15.91 27.72
N GLY A 445 2.77 15.93 26.38
CA GLY A 445 3.91 16.47 25.64
C GLY A 445 3.99 16.00 24.20
N THR A 446 5.12 16.35 23.58
CA THR A 446 5.41 16.11 22.16
C THR A 446 6.81 15.56 22.00
N VAL A 447 6.99 14.59 21.09
CA VAL A 447 8.28 14.06 20.65
C VAL A 447 8.35 14.08 19.13
N THR A 448 9.54 14.27 18.55
CA THR A 448 9.75 14.22 17.09
C THR A 448 10.81 13.18 16.77
N SER A 449 10.57 12.40 15.72
CA SER A 449 11.52 11.37 15.25
C SER A 449 12.79 11.97 14.67
N ASN A 450 13.79 11.11 14.50
CA ASN A 450 14.90 11.38 13.60
C ASN A 450 14.37 11.64 12.19
N GLU A 451 15.12 12.44 11.44
CA GLU A 451 14.86 12.72 10.04
C GLU A 451 15.55 11.65 9.18
N VAL A 452 14.80 11.02 8.25
CA VAL A 452 15.30 9.96 7.37
C VAL A 452 14.94 10.23 5.91
N PRO A 453 15.82 9.90 4.94
CA PRO A 453 15.53 10.14 3.52
C PRO A 453 14.66 9.05 2.89
N LEU A 454 13.80 9.46 1.95
CA LEU A 454 13.28 8.65 0.87
C LEU A 454 14.11 8.92 -0.40
N THR A 455 14.77 7.91 -0.92
CA THR A 455 15.43 7.96 -2.23
C THR A 455 14.55 7.24 -3.25
N VAL A 456 14.20 7.93 -4.34
CA VAL A 456 13.42 7.36 -5.45
C VAL A 456 14.34 7.21 -6.65
N LEU A 457 14.61 5.97 -7.06
CA LEU A 457 15.41 5.64 -8.23
C LEU A 457 14.54 5.79 -9.48
N VAL A 458 15.01 6.58 -10.45
CA VAL A 458 14.35 6.78 -11.74
C VAL A 458 15.17 6.05 -12.80
N ASN A 459 14.54 5.21 -13.60
CA ASN A 459 15.19 4.47 -14.67
C ASN A 459 15.77 5.42 -15.72
N ALA A 460 17.07 5.36 -15.97
CA ALA A 460 17.72 6.16 -16.99
C ALA A 460 17.37 5.66 -18.40
N LEU A 461 17.79 6.39 -19.44
CA LEU A 461 17.72 5.87 -20.81
C LEU A 461 19.00 5.09 -21.10
N PRO A 462 18.92 3.94 -21.79
CA PRO A 462 20.11 3.22 -22.22
C PRO A 462 20.89 4.04 -23.26
N VAL A 463 22.20 3.76 -23.36
CA VAL A 463 23.10 4.25 -24.40
C VAL A 463 23.22 3.17 -25.47
N ALA A 464 22.92 3.51 -26.72
CA ALA A 464 23.13 2.65 -27.89
C ALA A 464 24.27 3.23 -28.73
N SER A 465 25.17 2.38 -29.24
CA SER A 465 26.24 2.82 -30.14
C SER A 465 26.53 1.78 -31.22
N ILE A 466 26.50 2.18 -32.48
CA ILE A 466 26.96 1.37 -33.61
C ILE A 466 28.48 1.45 -33.67
N THR A 467 29.15 0.30 -33.62
CA THR A 467 30.61 0.18 -33.66
C THR A 467 31.13 -0.37 -34.99
N THR A 468 30.27 -0.96 -35.81
CA THR A 468 30.62 -1.49 -37.13
C THR A 468 29.38 -1.39 -38.04
N PRO A 469 29.51 -0.98 -39.32
CA PRO A 469 30.74 -0.57 -39.98
C PRO A 469 31.27 0.78 -39.50
N ASP A 470 32.53 1.11 -39.84
CA ASP A 470 33.07 2.46 -39.62
C ASP A 470 32.28 3.49 -40.44
N PRO A 471 32.05 4.73 -39.96
CA PRO A 471 31.29 5.73 -40.71
C PRO A 471 31.87 6.12 -42.08
N SER A 472 33.16 5.89 -42.30
CA SER A 472 33.81 6.10 -43.61
C SER A 472 33.72 4.89 -44.55
N TYR A 473 33.15 3.78 -44.08
CA TYR A 473 33.01 2.55 -44.87
C TYR A 473 32.09 2.78 -46.07
N LEU A 474 32.59 2.43 -47.25
CA LEU A 474 31.83 2.43 -48.49
C LEU A 474 31.65 1.00 -49.00
N TYR A 475 30.42 0.63 -49.34
CA TYR A 475 30.08 -0.73 -49.75
C TYR A 475 30.27 -1.00 -51.24
N VAL A 476 30.41 -2.28 -51.60
CA VAL A 476 30.36 -2.77 -52.98
C VAL A 476 29.16 -3.71 -53.09
N ALA A 477 28.31 -3.54 -54.08
CA ALA A 477 27.16 -4.42 -54.29
C ALA A 477 27.61 -5.88 -54.51
N GLY A 478 26.82 -6.85 -54.05
CA GLY A 478 27.19 -8.27 -54.04
C GLY A 478 28.10 -8.69 -52.88
N THR A 479 28.51 -7.76 -52.01
CA THR A 479 29.34 -8.07 -50.83
C THR A 479 28.52 -8.05 -49.54
N SER A 480 29.01 -8.76 -48.51
CA SER A 480 28.42 -8.71 -47.17
C SER A 480 28.98 -7.53 -46.38
N ILE A 481 28.09 -6.77 -45.75
CA ILE A 481 28.46 -5.75 -44.77
C ILE A 481 28.21 -6.32 -43.38
N ALA A 482 29.19 -6.14 -42.48
CA ALA A 482 29.04 -6.48 -41.08
C ALA A 482 28.43 -5.31 -40.30
N PHE A 483 27.57 -5.62 -39.33
CA PHE A 483 27.11 -4.67 -38.32
C PHE A 483 27.48 -5.16 -36.92
N ALA A 484 27.80 -4.22 -36.03
CA ALA A 484 27.99 -4.48 -34.61
C ALA A 484 27.68 -3.23 -33.80
N GLY A 485 27.27 -3.41 -32.55
CA GLY A 485 27.03 -2.30 -31.64
C GLY A 485 27.08 -2.69 -30.17
N THR A 486 27.11 -1.67 -29.33
CA THR A 486 27.10 -1.79 -27.87
C THR A 486 25.87 -1.11 -27.27
N GLY A 487 25.58 -1.48 -26.03
CA GLY A 487 24.40 -1.08 -25.30
C GLY A 487 24.74 -1.09 -23.81
N THR A 488 24.67 0.05 -23.16
CA THR A 488 24.92 0.17 -21.71
C THR A 488 23.84 1.02 -21.06
N ASP A 489 23.48 0.70 -19.84
CA ASP A 489 22.54 1.46 -19.05
C ASP A 489 23.10 1.69 -17.63
N ALA A 490 22.70 2.79 -16.97
CA ALA A 490 23.25 3.16 -15.67
C ALA A 490 22.80 2.19 -14.56
N GLU A 491 21.59 1.64 -14.67
CA GLU A 491 21.01 0.71 -13.70
C GLU A 491 21.33 -0.75 -14.06
N ASP A 492 21.35 -1.10 -15.35
CA ASP A 492 21.55 -2.49 -15.81
C ASP A 492 23.00 -2.83 -16.20
N GLY A 493 23.89 -1.85 -16.31
CA GLY A 493 25.26 -2.06 -16.79
C GLY A 493 25.33 -2.39 -18.28
N ILE A 494 26.05 -3.46 -18.67
CA ILE A 494 26.16 -3.86 -20.08
C ILE A 494 24.94 -4.68 -20.48
N LEU A 495 24.17 -4.20 -21.47
CA LEU A 495 22.93 -4.84 -21.87
C LEU A 495 23.17 -6.12 -22.70
N PRO A 496 22.36 -7.19 -22.51
CA PRO A 496 22.51 -8.46 -23.21
C PRO A 496 22.05 -8.37 -24.67
N ALA A 497 22.39 -9.35 -25.51
CA ALA A 497 22.02 -9.34 -26.94
C ALA A 497 20.49 -9.30 -27.17
N SER A 498 19.70 -9.88 -26.26
CA SER A 498 18.23 -9.83 -26.27
C SER A 498 17.65 -8.41 -26.23
N ALA A 499 18.42 -7.42 -25.75
CA ALA A 499 18.03 -6.01 -25.69
C ALA A 499 18.15 -5.27 -27.04
N PHE A 500 18.77 -5.88 -28.04
CA PHE A 500 19.18 -5.22 -29.28
C PHE A 500 18.20 -5.54 -30.41
N SER A 501 17.81 -4.52 -31.16
CA SER A 501 17.04 -4.62 -32.39
C SER A 501 17.67 -3.75 -33.47
N TRP A 502 17.98 -4.35 -34.61
CA TRP A 502 18.57 -3.69 -35.77
C TRP A 502 17.55 -3.55 -36.88
N GLN A 503 17.57 -2.41 -37.54
CA GLN A 503 16.75 -2.11 -38.71
C GLN A 503 17.67 -1.63 -39.83
N ILE A 504 17.62 -2.31 -40.98
CA ILE A 504 18.40 -1.97 -42.18
C ILE A 504 17.43 -1.40 -43.20
N ASN A 505 17.67 -0.17 -43.65
CA ASN A 505 16.81 0.54 -44.59
C ASN A 505 17.61 0.85 -45.85
N PHE A 506 17.19 0.31 -46.99
CA PHE A 506 17.75 0.68 -48.28
C PHE A 506 17.06 1.96 -48.77
N HIS A 507 17.82 3.01 -48.99
CA HIS A 507 17.35 4.29 -49.49
C HIS A 507 17.76 4.46 -50.94
N HIS A 508 16.82 4.98 -51.74
CA HIS A 508 17.11 5.47 -53.08
C HIS A 508 16.23 6.66 -53.44
N ASP A 509 16.89 7.69 -53.97
CA ASP A 509 16.30 9.01 -54.20
C ASP A 509 15.44 9.52 -53.04
N THR A 510 14.12 9.52 -53.20
CA THR A 510 13.17 10.08 -52.23
C THR A 510 12.44 9.03 -51.40
N HIS A 511 12.70 7.73 -51.58
CA HIS A 511 12.01 6.67 -50.83
C HIS A 511 12.96 5.60 -50.29
N LYS A 512 12.41 4.68 -49.50
CA LYS A 512 13.15 3.63 -48.82
C LYS A 512 12.41 2.30 -48.83
N HIS A 513 13.18 1.23 -48.68
CA HIS A 513 12.72 -0.12 -48.46
C HIS A 513 13.27 -0.64 -47.13
N ASP A 514 12.36 -1.09 -46.27
CA ASP A 514 12.70 -1.58 -44.93
C ASP A 514 12.86 -3.10 -44.97
N GLN A 515 14.00 -3.61 -44.51
CA GLN A 515 14.17 -5.04 -44.26
C GLN A 515 13.48 -5.45 -42.94
N PRO A 516 13.17 -6.73 -42.72
CA PRO A 516 12.75 -7.21 -41.41
C PRO A 516 13.76 -6.84 -40.32
N ALA A 517 13.27 -6.48 -39.13
CA ALA A 517 14.15 -6.18 -38.01
C ALA A 517 14.92 -7.43 -37.57
N ILE A 518 16.20 -7.26 -37.25
CA ILE A 518 17.06 -8.32 -36.72
C ILE A 518 17.17 -8.11 -35.21
N THR A 519 16.58 -9.01 -34.43
CA THR A 519 16.48 -8.88 -32.97
C THR A 519 17.35 -9.90 -32.25
N GLY A 520 17.81 -9.57 -31.04
CA GLY A 520 18.46 -10.52 -30.16
C GLY A 520 19.95 -10.75 -30.42
N VAL A 521 20.58 -9.92 -31.25
CA VAL A 521 21.99 -10.03 -31.63
C VAL A 521 22.71 -8.68 -31.48
N LYS A 522 23.97 -8.71 -31.04
CA LYS A 522 24.83 -7.52 -30.96
C LYS A 522 25.58 -7.24 -32.26
N SER A 523 25.72 -8.25 -33.11
CA SER A 523 26.42 -8.18 -34.39
C SER A 523 25.88 -9.20 -35.37
N GLY A 524 26.18 -8.99 -36.65
CA GLY A 524 25.81 -9.89 -37.74
C GLY A 524 26.32 -9.37 -39.08
N THR A 525 25.85 -9.98 -40.17
CA THR A 525 26.14 -9.54 -41.53
C THR A 525 24.86 -9.55 -42.37
N TRP A 526 24.81 -8.70 -43.40
CA TRP A 526 23.81 -8.78 -44.46
C TRP A 526 24.49 -8.65 -45.82
N VAL A 527 23.93 -9.32 -46.82
CA VAL A 527 24.42 -9.24 -48.20
C VAL A 527 23.75 -8.06 -48.89
N VAL A 528 24.54 -7.22 -49.55
CA VAL A 528 24.03 -6.18 -50.45
C VAL A 528 23.69 -6.83 -51.78
N PRO A 529 22.45 -6.73 -52.29
CA PRO A 529 22.10 -7.23 -53.62
C PRO A 529 22.98 -6.59 -54.71
N ASP A 530 23.41 -7.38 -55.70
CA ASP A 530 24.13 -6.95 -56.90
C ASP A 530 23.23 -6.76 -58.13
N GLU A 531 21.93 -6.93 -57.96
CA GLU A 531 20.89 -6.80 -58.98
C GLU A 531 19.71 -5.97 -58.44
N GLY A 532 18.92 -5.37 -59.33
CA GLY A 532 17.75 -4.56 -58.98
C GLY A 532 17.95 -3.07 -59.22
N GLU A 533 17.99 -2.27 -58.16
CA GLU A 533 18.12 -0.81 -58.26
C GLU A 533 19.50 -0.39 -58.79
N VAL A 534 19.53 0.32 -59.90
CA VAL A 534 20.77 0.71 -60.62
C VAL A 534 21.15 2.17 -60.44
N SER A 535 20.32 2.97 -59.75
CA SER A 535 20.59 4.37 -59.48
C SER A 535 21.87 4.57 -58.65
N SER A 536 22.57 5.67 -58.90
CA SER A 536 23.78 5.99 -58.14
C SER A 536 23.48 6.68 -56.80
N ASN A 537 22.29 7.23 -56.62
CA ASN A 537 21.86 7.92 -55.40
C ASN A 537 21.19 6.95 -54.41
N VAL A 538 21.99 6.03 -53.89
CA VAL A 538 21.52 4.95 -52.99
C VAL A 538 22.40 4.83 -51.76
N TRP A 539 21.84 4.38 -50.63
CA TRP A 539 22.58 4.08 -49.40
C TRP A 539 21.81 3.14 -48.47
N TYR A 540 22.48 2.56 -47.49
CA TYR A 540 21.83 1.80 -46.41
C TYR A 540 21.88 2.58 -45.11
N ARG A 541 20.74 2.75 -44.44
CA ARG A 541 20.68 3.27 -43.07
C ARG A 541 20.52 2.12 -42.09
N LEU A 542 21.49 1.96 -41.20
CA LEU A 542 21.43 1.04 -40.07
C LEU A 542 20.88 1.81 -38.88
N ILE A 543 19.92 1.23 -38.18
CA ILE A 543 19.36 1.80 -36.95
C ILE A 543 19.44 0.72 -35.87
N LEU A 544 20.26 0.97 -34.85
CA LEU A 544 20.32 0.17 -33.64
C LEU A 544 19.33 0.75 -32.62
N THR A 545 18.42 -0.07 -32.11
CA THR A 545 17.61 0.24 -30.92
C THR A 545 18.02 -0.68 -29.78
N VAL A 546 18.35 -0.10 -28.62
CA VAL A 546 18.63 -0.84 -27.39
C VAL A 546 17.52 -0.56 -26.38
N THR A 547 17.03 -1.61 -25.72
CA THR A 547 15.96 -1.56 -24.70
C THR A 547 16.48 -2.05 -23.35
N ASP A 548 16.33 -1.28 -22.29
CA ASP A 548 16.72 -1.69 -20.93
C ASP A 548 15.73 -2.68 -20.29
N SER A 549 16.01 -3.13 -19.07
CA SER A 549 15.18 -4.11 -18.34
C SER A 549 13.81 -3.57 -17.92
N LYS A 550 13.64 -2.24 -17.87
CA LYS A 550 12.38 -1.55 -17.53
C LYS A 550 11.62 -1.06 -18.77
N GLY A 551 12.15 -1.31 -19.97
CA GLY A 551 11.51 -1.06 -21.25
C GLY A 551 11.84 0.30 -21.89
N ALA A 552 12.72 1.11 -21.31
CA ALA A 552 13.13 2.36 -21.95
C ALA A 552 14.06 2.09 -23.14
N LYS A 553 13.97 2.94 -24.17
CA LYS A 553 14.59 2.69 -25.49
C LYS A 553 15.41 3.87 -25.96
N LYS A 554 16.57 3.59 -26.54
CA LYS A 554 17.40 4.58 -27.25
C LYS A 554 17.85 4.04 -28.59
N LYS A 555 18.05 4.95 -29.55
CA LYS A 555 18.50 4.63 -30.91
C LYS A 555 19.83 5.28 -31.22
N ASP A 556 20.61 4.58 -32.04
CA ASP A 556 21.73 5.11 -32.81
C ASP A 556 21.56 4.73 -34.28
N SER A 557 22.11 5.52 -35.21
CA SER A 557 21.93 5.27 -36.65
C SER A 557 23.14 5.66 -37.48
N LEU A 558 23.43 4.87 -38.52
CA LEU A 558 24.56 5.08 -39.42
C LEU A 558 24.14 4.89 -40.89
N ASP A 559 24.48 5.85 -41.75
CA ASP A 559 24.34 5.74 -43.20
C ASP A 559 25.61 5.16 -43.83
N VAL A 560 25.43 4.19 -44.72
CA VAL A 560 26.49 3.45 -45.41
C VAL A 560 26.30 3.63 -46.92
N HIS A 561 27.21 4.37 -47.53
CA HIS A 561 27.14 4.74 -48.95
C HIS A 561 27.93 3.77 -49.85
N PRO A 562 27.57 3.63 -51.14
CA PRO A 562 28.30 2.77 -52.06
C PRO A 562 29.62 3.39 -52.52
N LYS A 563 30.59 2.54 -52.88
CA LYS A 563 31.63 2.90 -53.84
C LYS A 563 31.02 3.00 -55.24
N LYS A 564 31.51 3.94 -56.04
CA LYS A 564 31.03 4.19 -57.40
C LYS A 564 32.17 4.18 -58.41
N SER A 565 31.87 3.89 -59.66
CA SER A 565 32.78 4.04 -60.81
C SER A 565 31.99 4.47 -62.04
N THR A 566 32.68 5.01 -63.02
CA THR A 566 32.08 5.52 -64.27
C THR A 566 32.20 4.49 -65.37
N LEU A 567 31.07 4.13 -65.97
CA LEU A 567 30.98 3.33 -67.18
C LEU A 567 30.90 4.28 -68.39
N ASN A 568 31.89 4.22 -69.28
CA ASN A 568 31.96 5.02 -70.49
C ASN A 568 31.57 4.15 -71.70
N PHE A 569 30.71 4.66 -72.56
CA PHE A 569 30.17 3.95 -73.71
C PHE A 569 30.46 4.73 -75.00
N ALA A 570 31.00 4.06 -76.01
CA ALA A 570 31.33 4.65 -77.30
C ALA A 570 30.93 3.72 -78.47
N THR A 571 30.81 4.28 -79.67
CA THR A 571 30.66 3.50 -80.90
C THR A 571 31.67 3.90 -81.96
N VAL A 572 31.94 2.99 -82.90
CA VAL A 572 32.70 3.25 -84.12
C VAL A 572 31.84 2.85 -85.33
N PRO A 573 31.41 3.80 -86.18
CA PRO A 573 31.60 5.25 -86.05
C PRO A 573 30.83 5.84 -84.86
N ALA A 574 31.26 7.01 -84.39
CA ALA A 574 30.66 7.69 -83.23
C ALA A 574 29.24 8.18 -83.53
N GLY A 575 28.38 8.21 -82.51
CA GLY A 575 27.01 8.74 -82.59
C GLY A 575 25.91 7.68 -82.73
N LEU A 576 26.28 6.39 -82.79
CA LEU A 576 25.33 5.28 -82.84
C LEU A 576 24.77 4.98 -81.44
N GLN A 577 23.56 4.41 -81.40
CA GLN A 577 22.85 4.10 -80.16
C GLN A 577 23.21 2.71 -79.61
N LEU A 578 23.26 2.63 -78.28
CA LEU A 578 23.34 1.39 -77.48
C LEU A 578 22.13 1.33 -76.55
N THR A 579 21.95 0.24 -75.81
CA THR A 579 21.02 0.19 -74.68
C THR A 579 21.76 -0.06 -73.37
N LEU A 580 21.33 0.57 -72.28
CA LEU A 580 21.78 0.31 -70.92
C LEU A 580 20.55 0.09 -70.03
N ASP A 581 20.47 -1.08 -69.41
CA ASP A 581 19.33 -1.56 -68.62
C ASP A 581 17.99 -1.43 -69.38
N GLY A 582 18.02 -1.83 -70.66
CA GLY A 582 16.88 -1.76 -71.58
C GLY A 582 16.55 -0.37 -72.13
N GLN A 583 17.24 0.70 -71.69
CA GLN A 583 17.01 2.07 -72.16
C GLN A 583 18.01 2.49 -73.23
N PRO A 584 17.59 3.11 -74.35
CA PRO A 584 18.50 3.58 -75.38
C PRO A 584 19.40 4.72 -74.87
N ILE A 585 20.69 4.65 -75.16
CA ILE A 585 21.69 5.68 -74.87
C ILE A 585 22.40 6.09 -76.16
N THR A 586 22.61 7.40 -76.35
CA THR A 586 23.37 7.94 -77.49
C THR A 586 24.84 8.06 -77.10
N THR A 587 25.75 7.54 -77.93
CA THR A 587 27.19 7.59 -77.63
C THR A 587 27.89 8.81 -78.23
N PRO A 588 28.96 9.33 -77.59
CA PRO A 588 29.56 8.87 -76.33
C PRO A 588 28.69 9.20 -75.10
N ALA A 589 28.60 8.26 -74.15
CA ALA A 589 27.87 8.42 -72.89
C ALA A 589 28.70 7.97 -71.68
N SER A 590 28.51 8.63 -70.54
CA SER A 590 29.16 8.26 -69.27
C SER A 590 28.10 8.13 -68.18
N VAL A 591 28.12 7.01 -67.46
CA VAL A 591 27.14 6.70 -66.40
C VAL A 591 27.88 6.32 -65.12
N VAL A 592 27.62 7.06 -64.03
CA VAL A 592 28.11 6.69 -62.70
C VAL A 592 27.27 5.51 -62.20
N SER A 593 27.93 4.45 -61.78
CA SER A 593 27.31 3.19 -61.36
C SER A 593 27.88 2.74 -60.02
N VAL A 594 27.07 2.06 -59.20
CA VAL A 594 27.51 1.46 -57.93
C VAL A 594 28.44 0.29 -58.23
N GLN A 595 29.62 0.26 -57.64
CA GLN A 595 30.56 -0.85 -57.85
C GLN A 595 29.92 -2.19 -57.47
N GLY A 596 30.14 -3.21 -58.29
CA GLY A 596 29.57 -4.55 -58.10
C GLY A 596 28.14 -4.72 -58.62
N ILE A 597 27.39 -3.66 -58.92
CA ILE A 597 26.04 -3.80 -59.50
C ILE A 597 26.15 -4.33 -60.94
N LYS A 598 25.33 -5.32 -61.27
CA LYS A 598 25.18 -5.85 -62.62
C LYS A 598 24.34 -4.88 -63.46
N ARG A 599 24.79 -4.63 -64.70
CA ARG A 599 24.17 -3.74 -65.68
C ARG A 599 23.98 -4.50 -66.97
N GLU A 600 22.84 -4.33 -67.63
CA GLU A 600 22.58 -4.93 -68.92
C GLU A 600 22.97 -3.96 -70.03
N VAL A 601 23.94 -4.33 -70.87
CA VAL A 601 24.37 -3.52 -72.01
C VAL A 601 23.96 -4.22 -73.30
N GLY A 602 23.31 -3.48 -74.18
CA GLY A 602 22.81 -4.00 -75.45
C GLY A 602 23.15 -3.12 -76.64
N ILE A 603 22.96 -3.69 -77.83
CA ILE A 603 23.18 -3.08 -79.12
C ILE A 603 21.84 -2.83 -79.81
N VAL A 604 21.69 -1.65 -80.41
CA VAL A 604 20.63 -1.38 -81.41
C VAL A 604 21.22 -1.68 -82.79
N SER A 605 20.80 -2.76 -83.47
CA SER A 605 21.30 -3.14 -84.78
C SER A 605 20.28 -3.98 -85.57
N PRO A 606 20.12 -3.76 -86.90
CA PRO A 606 20.74 -2.69 -87.68
C PRO A 606 20.19 -1.30 -87.27
N GLN A 607 20.97 -0.24 -87.51
CA GLN A 607 20.52 1.13 -87.26
C GLN A 607 20.99 2.08 -88.37
N SER A 608 20.13 3.02 -88.75
CA SER A 608 20.46 4.04 -89.75
C SER A 608 21.00 5.29 -89.08
N PHE A 609 22.15 5.78 -89.52
CA PHE A 609 22.76 7.00 -88.99
C PHE A 609 23.41 7.80 -90.12
N SER A 610 23.11 9.09 -90.21
CA SER A 610 23.63 9.99 -91.25
C SER A 610 23.44 9.46 -92.69
N GLY A 611 22.33 8.79 -92.98
CA GLY A 611 21.98 8.29 -94.32
C GLY A 611 22.63 6.95 -94.71
N MET A 612 23.33 6.29 -93.78
CA MET A 612 23.96 4.98 -93.97
C MET A 612 23.37 3.97 -92.98
N ASP A 613 23.17 2.73 -93.42
CA ASP A 613 22.75 1.63 -92.54
C ASP A 613 23.98 0.94 -91.94
N TYR A 614 23.95 0.74 -90.63
CA TYR A 614 25.02 0.13 -89.86
C TYR A 614 24.56 -1.17 -89.20
N GLN A 615 25.39 -2.21 -89.30
CA GLN A 615 25.20 -3.48 -88.61
C GLN A 615 26.34 -3.67 -87.60
N PHE A 616 25.97 -4.06 -86.38
CA PHE A 616 26.93 -4.36 -85.33
C PHE A 616 27.81 -5.55 -85.68
N THR A 617 29.09 -5.44 -85.38
CA THR A 617 30.07 -6.51 -85.58
C THR A 617 30.60 -7.05 -84.27
N SER A 618 31.13 -6.17 -83.41
CA SER A 618 31.83 -6.60 -82.20
C SER A 618 31.93 -5.51 -81.14
N TRP A 619 32.14 -5.93 -79.91
CA TRP A 619 32.57 -5.07 -78.81
C TRP A 619 34.09 -5.10 -78.67
N SER A 620 34.73 -3.98 -78.37
CA SER A 620 36.18 -3.91 -78.10
C SER A 620 36.62 -4.84 -76.96
N GLN A 621 35.76 -5.07 -75.98
CA GLN A 621 36.00 -5.97 -74.85
C GLN A 621 35.54 -7.42 -75.10
N GLY A 622 35.00 -7.73 -76.28
CA GLY A 622 34.32 -8.98 -76.58
C GLY A 622 32.92 -9.09 -75.96
N GLY A 623 32.28 -10.25 -76.15
CA GLY A 623 30.93 -10.54 -75.68
C GLY A 623 29.85 -10.47 -76.76
N ASN A 624 28.62 -10.79 -76.36
CA ASN A 624 27.45 -10.82 -77.25
C ASN A 624 26.87 -9.41 -77.47
N ALA A 625 25.97 -9.28 -78.45
CA ALA A 625 25.27 -8.02 -78.74
C ALA A 625 24.43 -7.53 -77.53
N GLN A 626 23.82 -8.43 -76.77
CA GLN A 626 23.35 -8.16 -75.40
C GLN A 626 24.23 -8.91 -74.41
N GLN A 627 24.71 -8.21 -73.37
CA GLN A 627 25.53 -8.79 -72.32
C GLN A 627 25.34 -8.09 -70.98
N THR A 628 25.41 -8.87 -69.90
CA THR A 628 25.45 -8.33 -68.53
C THR A 628 26.89 -8.05 -68.15
N ILE A 629 27.17 -6.83 -67.70
CA ILE A 629 28.47 -6.42 -67.15
C ILE A 629 28.33 -6.15 -65.66
N THR A 630 29.35 -6.47 -64.88
CA THR A 630 29.44 -6.03 -63.49
C THR A 630 30.20 -4.71 -63.45
N THR A 631 29.65 -3.70 -62.77
CA THR A 631 30.32 -2.41 -62.59
C THR A 631 31.67 -2.60 -61.89
N PRO A 632 32.80 -2.31 -62.55
CA PRO A 632 34.11 -2.63 -62.03
C PRO A 632 34.58 -1.66 -60.94
N GLY A 633 35.64 -2.02 -60.23
CA GLY A 633 36.20 -1.21 -59.13
C GLY A 633 36.86 0.11 -59.56
N THR A 634 37.08 0.30 -60.86
CA THR A 634 37.64 1.51 -61.49
C THR A 634 36.78 1.88 -62.68
N ASP A 635 36.94 3.10 -63.20
CA ASP A 635 36.27 3.53 -64.43
C ASP A 635 36.61 2.59 -65.59
N ALA A 636 35.62 2.26 -66.41
CA ALA A 636 35.75 1.32 -67.53
C ALA A 636 35.08 1.86 -68.79
N SER A 637 35.58 1.42 -69.95
CA SER A 637 35.08 1.86 -71.26
C SER A 637 34.65 0.67 -72.09
N TYR A 638 33.48 0.78 -72.72
CA TYR A 638 32.85 -0.21 -73.58
C TYR A 638 32.59 0.42 -74.95
N THR A 639 33.20 -0.13 -76.00
CA THR A 639 33.11 0.42 -77.36
C THR A 639 32.52 -0.61 -78.31
N ALA A 640 31.43 -0.28 -78.99
CA ALA A 640 30.81 -1.13 -80.01
C ALA A 640 31.23 -0.70 -81.43
N HIS A 641 31.60 -1.68 -82.26
CA HIS A 641 31.97 -1.48 -83.65
C HIS A 641 30.83 -1.89 -84.58
N PHE A 642 30.65 -1.09 -85.63
CA PHE A 642 29.63 -1.28 -86.65
C PHE A 642 30.25 -1.17 -88.04
N GLU A 643 29.68 -1.88 -88.99
CA GLU A 643 30.04 -1.83 -90.42
C GLU A 643 28.84 -1.37 -91.26
N THR A 644 29.11 -0.79 -92.43
CA THR A 644 28.08 -0.28 -93.34
C THR A 644 27.45 -1.40 -94.16
N VAL A 645 26.13 -1.36 -94.31
CA VAL A 645 25.37 -2.31 -95.14
C VAL A 645 24.87 -1.60 -96.40
N ILE A 646 25.30 -2.07 -97.59
CA ILE A 646 24.77 -1.59 -98.87
C ILE A 646 23.57 -2.46 -99.26
N VAL A 647 22.36 -1.93 -99.07
CA VAL A 647 21.12 -2.63 -99.44
C VAL A 647 20.73 -2.25 -100.88
N GLY A 648 20.96 -3.15 -101.83
CA GLY A 648 20.45 -3.02 -103.20
C GLY A 648 18.97 -3.39 -103.27
N THR A 649 18.10 -2.43 -103.57
CA THR A 649 16.68 -2.69 -103.88
C THR A 649 16.53 -3.02 -105.37
N GLY A 650 15.83 -4.12 -105.64
CA GLY A 650 15.70 -4.71 -106.97
C GLY A 650 14.92 -3.85 -107.96
N ASP A 651 15.49 -3.71 -109.17
CA ASP A 651 14.86 -4.07 -110.45
C ASP A 651 15.94 -3.98 -111.56
N GLU A 652 16.28 -5.15 -112.12
CA GLU A 652 17.15 -5.46 -113.28
C GLU A 652 18.30 -4.51 -113.64
N PHE A 653 19.43 -4.68 -112.95
CA PHE A 653 20.81 -4.77 -113.47
C PHE A 653 21.72 -4.89 -112.24
N THR A 654 22.13 -6.11 -111.85
CA THR A 654 23.15 -6.27 -110.80
C THR A 654 24.23 -7.25 -111.22
N VAL A 655 25.27 -6.62 -111.74
CA VAL A 655 26.63 -7.05 -112.01
C VAL A 655 27.13 -8.12 -111.04
N HIS A 656 27.51 -9.28 -111.59
CA HIS A 656 28.51 -10.14 -110.95
C HIS A 656 29.89 -9.47 -111.09
N GLY A 657 30.49 -9.10 -109.95
CA GLY A 657 31.94 -9.15 -109.77
C GLY A 657 32.75 -7.88 -110.08
N PHE A 658 33.30 -7.33 -109.00
CA PHE A 658 34.63 -6.70 -108.86
C PHE A 658 34.79 -5.18 -109.08
N ASN A 659 34.86 -4.50 -107.92
CA ASN A 659 36.06 -3.82 -107.39
C ASN A 659 37.20 -3.50 -108.36
N VAL A 660 37.56 -2.22 -108.44
CA VAL A 660 38.96 -1.78 -108.55
C VAL A 660 39.23 -0.70 -107.50
N TYR A 661 39.85 -1.13 -106.40
CA TYR A 661 40.83 -0.37 -105.61
C TYR A 661 42.04 -1.31 -105.48
N PRO A 662 43.33 -0.89 -105.60
CA PRO A 662 43.86 0.47 -105.43
C PRO A 662 44.90 0.93 -106.50
N ASN A 663 44.68 2.08 -107.16
CA ASN A 663 45.68 2.93 -107.89
C ASN A 663 46.51 2.25 -109.04
N PRO A 664 47.42 2.94 -109.76
CA PRO A 664 47.31 3.99 -110.80
C PRO A 664 47.47 3.44 -112.25
N VAL A 665 46.48 3.60 -113.14
CA VAL A 665 46.74 3.57 -114.60
C VAL A 665 45.83 4.58 -115.29
N LYS A 666 46.41 5.42 -116.15
CA LYS A 666 45.77 6.44 -117.00
C LYS A 666 44.86 5.82 -118.06
N GLU A 667 43.91 4.95 -117.69
CA GLU A 667 42.92 4.48 -118.65
C GLU A 667 41.70 5.38 -118.61
N SER A 668 41.64 6.22 -119.62
CA SER A 668 40.59 7.19 -119.86
C SER A 668 39.29 6.56 -120.36
N TYR A 669 38.98 5.28 -120.09
CA TYR A 669 37.81 4.59 -120.65
C TYR A 669 37.02 3.78 -119.62
N LEU A 670 35.70 3.73 -119.79
CA LEU A 670 34.78 2.76 -119.19
C LEU A 670 34.27 1.81 -120.28
N TYR A 671 33.90 0.57 -119.95
CA TYR A 671 33.24 -0.33 -120.90
C TYR A 671 31.75 -0.46 -120.56
N LEU A 672 30.88 -0.24 -121.55
CA LEU A 672 29.47 -0.56 -121.49
C LEU A 672 29.22 -1.91 -122.17
N LEU A 673 28.57 -2.83 -121.46
CA LEU A 673 28.08 -4.08 -122.03
C LEU A 673 26.62 -3.90 -122.41
N VAL A 674 26.32 -4.12 -123.69
CA VAL A 674 24.98 -3.90 -124.27
C VAL A 674 24.59 -5.09 -125.11
N MET A 675 23.40 -5.63 -124.85
CA MET A 675 22.76 -6.62 -125.70
C MET A 675 21.92 -5.92 -126.77
N ALA A 676 22.20 -6.18 -128.05
CA ALA A 676 21.39 -5.69 -129.16
C ALA A 676 20.69 -6.87 -129.87
N GLU A 677 19.40 -6.74 -130.13
CA GLU A 677 18.60 -7.80 -130.76
C GLU A 677 18.84 -7.90 -132.27
N GLU A 678 19.32 -6.81 -132.89
CA GLU A 678 19.67 -6.70 -134.31
C GLU A 678 20.84 -5.72 -134.48
N GLU A 679 21.53 -5.80 -135.62
CA GLU A 679 22.64 -4.90 -135.91
C GLU A 679 22.13 -3.47 -136.17
N GLN A 680 22.65 -2.48 -135.43
CA GLN A 680 22.23 -1.08 -135.57
C GLN A 680 23.37 -0.10 -135.28
N LEU A 681 23.44 0.96 -136.08
CA LEU A 681 24.29 2.11 -135.80
C LEU A 681 23.54 3.10 -134.89
N THR A 682 24.11 3.46 -133.75
CA THR A 682 23.47 4.36 -132.79
C THR A 682 24.44 5.32 -132.11
N GLY A 683 23.90 6.36 -131.47
CA GLY A 683 24.66 7.33 -130.69
C GLY A 683 24.62 7.04 -129.20
N LEU A 684 25.79 7.00 -128.57
CA LEU A 684 25.99 7.10 -127.13
C LEU A 684 26.26 8.55 -126.76
N ASN A 685 25.43 9.11 -125.89
CA ASN A 685 25.59 10.45 -125.33
C ASN A 685 26.01 10.39 -123.88
N ILE A 686 26.95 11.26 -123.50
CA ILE A 686 27.28 11.52 -122.10
C ILE A 686 26.82 12.94 -121.80
N THR A 687 25.98 13.09 -120.78
CA THR A 687 25.49 14.39 -120.32
C THR A 687 25.82 14.62 -118.86
N ASP A 688 26.06 15.86 -118.49
CA ASP A 688 26.18 16.26 -117.08
C ASP A 688 24.80 16.24 -116.36
N PRO A 689 24.73 16.50 -115.05
CA PRO A 689 23.46 16.52 -114.30
C PRO A 689 22.48 17.63 -114.75
N LEU A 690 22.96 18.62 -115.50
CA LEU A 690 22.17 19.70 -116.09
C LEU A 690 21.76 19.38 -117.55
N TYR A 691 21.93 18.14 -117.98
CA TYR A 691 21.63 17.62 -119.32
C TYR A 691 22.40 18.28 -120.47
N ARG A 692 23.52 18.95 -120.17
CA ARG A 692 24.41 19.48 -121.21
C ARG A 692 25.23 18.34 -121.77
N GLN A 693 25.33 18.27 -123.10
CA GLN A 693 26.06 17.23 -123.78
C GLN A 693 27.57 17.42 -123.54
N ALA A 694 28.16 16.52 -122.77
CA ALA A 694 29.59 16.48 -122.51
C ALA A 694 30.33 15.73 -123.62
N ARG A 695 29.71 14.67 -124.18
CA ARG A 695 30.29 13.88 -125.28
C ARG A 695 29.23 13.15 -126.08
N LYS A 696 29.51 12.87 -127.36
CA LYS A 696 28.77 11.94 -128.21
C LYS A 696 29.73 11.01 -128.93
N GLN A 697 29.35 9.74 -129.03
CA GLN A 697 30.09 8.71 -129.75
C GLN A 697 29.10 7.90 -130.58
N GLU A 698 29.39 7.70 -131.86
CA GLU A 698 28.64 6.72 -132.67
C GLU A 698 29.21 5.32 -132.45
N VAL A 699 28.32 4.35 -132.32
CA VAL A 699 28.64 2.97 -131.99
C VAL A 699 27.85 2.08 -132.93
N ASN A 700 28.56 1.17 -133.61
CA ASN A 700 27.92 0.08 -134.33
C ASN A 700 27.71 -1.09 -133.37
N LEU A 701 26.47 -1.49 -133.16
CA LEU A 701 26.11 -2.63 -132.31
C LEU A 701 25.80 -3.81 -133.22
N LEU A 702 26.53 -4.91 -133.06
CA LEU A 702 26.22 -6.18 -133.71
C LEU A 702 25.08 -6.88 -132.97
N LYS A 703 24.36 -7.79 -133.63
CA LYS A 703 23.37 -8.63 -132.95
C LYS A 703 24.05 -9.52 -131.89
N GLY A 704 23.62 -9.41 -130.63
CA GLY A 704 24.19 -10.09 -129.46
C GLY A 704 24.90 -9.15 -128.49
N GLU A 705 25.85 -9.69 -127.72
CA GLU A 705 26.61 -8.92 -126.73
C GLU A 705 27.63 -8.01 -127.40
N ASN A 706 27.59 -6.73 -127.03
CA ASN A 706 28.54 -5.72 -127.47
C ASN A 706 29.26 -5.15 -126.25
N ARG A 707 30.57 -5.00 -126.38
CA ARG A 707 31.40 -4.31 -125.39
C ARG A 707 31.89 -2.99 -125.98
N ILE A 708 31.33 -1.90 -125.49
CA ILE A 708 31.53 -0.55 -126.02
C ILE A 708 32.51 0.20 -125.13
N PRO A 709 33.70 0.58 -125.61
CA PRO A 709 34.59 1.48 -124.88
C PRO A 709 34.07 2.92 -124.94
N VAL A 710 34.04 3.58 -123.78
CA VAL A 710 33.54 4.94 -123.58
C VAL A 710 34.64 5.77 -122.95
N TYR A 711 35.18 6.75 -123.67
CA TYR A 711 36.23 7.61 -123.14
C TYR A 711 35.68 8.62 -122.12
N ILE A 712 36.25 8.61 -120.92
CA ILE A 712 35.92 9.48 -119.79
C ILE A 712 37.12 10.27 -119.23
N GLY A 713 38.32 10.10 -119.79
CA GLY A 713 39.56 10.63 -119.20
C GLY A 713 39.72 12.15 -119.18
N ASP A 714 38.81 12.89 -119.79
CA ASP A 714 38.76 14.37 -119.76
C ASP A 714 37.54 14.92 -118.99
N LEU A 715 36.70 14.05 -118.41
CA LEU A 715 35.54 14.46 -117.59
C LEU A 715 35.95 14.77 -116.14
N ASN A 716 35.45 15.88 -115.58
CA ASN A 716 35.67 16.25 -114.17
C ASN A 716 34.91 15.33 -113.22
N ASP A 717 35.30 15.31 -111.94
CA ASP A 717 34.56 14.60 -110.90
C ASP A 717 33.12 15.09 -110.80
N GLY A 718 32.18 14.15 -110.74
CA GLY A 718 30.75 14.45 -110.75
C GLY A 718 29.91 13.30 -111.32
N MET A 719 28.60 13.41 -111.18
CA MET A 719 27.68 12.46 -111.81
C MET A 719 27.45 12.81 -113.28
N TYR A 720 27.44 11.81 -114.14
CA TYR A 720 27.08 11.92 -115.55
C TYR A 720 26.01 10.90 -115.89
N ALA A 721 25.22 11.17 -116.91
CA ALA A 721 24.30 10.21 -117.50
C ALA A 721 24.81 9.74 -118.86
N LEU A 722 25.00 8.43 -119.01
CA LEU A 722 25.30 7.79 -120.28
C LEU A 722 23.99 7.32 -120.88
N SER A 723 23.65 7.84 -122.06
CA SER A 723 22.39 7.60 -122.74
C SER A 723 22.64 6.99 -124.12
N LEU A 724 22.19 5.77 -124.32
CA LEU A 724 22.30 5.04 -125.59
C LEU A 724 20.92 4.86 -126.19
N ARG A 725 20.78 5.06 -127.49
CA ARG A 725 19.53 4.75 -128.19
C ARG A 725 19.57 3.32 -128.72
N LEU A 726 18.62 2.48 -128.34
CA LEU A 726 18.55 1.08 -128.77
C LEU A 726 17.11 0.79 -129.21
N ASN A 727 16.93 0.30 -130.43
CA ASN A 727 15.61 -0.09 -130.98
C ASN A 727 14.55 1.03 -130.81
N GLY A 728 14.95 2.28 -131.06
CA GLY A 728 14.08 3.46 -130.95
C GLY A 728 13.85 4.00 -129.52
N LYS A 729 14.30 3.30 -128.46
CA LYS A 729 14.22 3.76 -127.06
C LYS A 729 15.55 4.34 -126.60
N VAL A 730 15.51 5.34 -125.72
CA VAL A 730 16.71 5.86 -125.05
C VAL A 730 16.85 5.20 -123.69
N ILE A 731 18.00 4.57 -123.45
CA ILE A 731 18.36 3.93 -122.19
C ILE A 731 19.45 4.80 -121.56
N SER A 732 19.25 5.23 -120.31
CA SER A 732 20.17 6.11 -119.60
C SER A 732 20.61 5.51 -118.27
N LYS A 733 21.91 5.56 -117.96
CA LYS A 733 22.46 5.17 -116.66
C LYS A 733 23.33 6.28 -116.09
N ARG A 734 23.20 6.55 -114.79
CA ARG A 734 24.08 7.48 -114.09
C ARG A 734 25.36 6.79 -113.66
N VAL A 735 26.48 7.45 -113.88
CA VAL A 735 27.80 7.03 -113.44
C VAL A 735 28.42 8.19 -112.68
N LEU A 736 28.97 7.90 -111.51
CA LEU A 736 29.75 8.84 -110.73
C LEU A 736 31.22 8.70 -111.12
N ILE A 737 31.81 9.77 -111.63
CA ILE A 737 33.25 9.86 -111.89
C ILE A 737 33.89 10.53 -110.67
N MET A 738 34.89 9.89 -110.07
CA MET A 738 35.73 10.43 -109.01
C MET A 738 37.17 10.03 -109.31
N ARG A 739 38.09 10.98 -109.35
CA ARG A 739 39.52 10.75 -109.59
C ARG A 739 40.34 10.79 -108.31
#